data_AF-A0AAQ4QFX2-F1
#
_entry.id   AF-A0AAQ4QFX2-F1
#
_cell.length_a   1.000
_cell.length_b   1.000
_cell.length_c   1.000
_cell.angle_alpha   90.00
_cell.angle_beta   90.00
_cell.angle_gamma   90.00
#
_symmetry.space_group_name_H-M   'P 1'
#
loop_
_entity.id
_entity.type
_entity.pdbx_description
1 polymer ?
#
loop_
_entity_poly.entity_id
_entity_poly.type
_entity_poly.pdbx_seq_one_letter_code
_entity_poly.pdbx_strand_id
1 'polypeptide(L)'
;LKDFHFGDNILELLLEDGTHHLPVDPSNPQLPPLRNPDILVGENDLTALSYLHEPAVLHNLKVRFVESRIIYTYCGIILVAVNPYKQLHVYGDAIIHAYSGQNMGDMDPHIFAVAEEAYKQMPRNQKNQSIIVSGESGAGKTVSARYAMRYFAVVSKSGSKTNVEDKVLASNPITEAIGNAKTTRNDNSSRFGKYTEIGFDRRYRIIGANMRTYLLEKSRVVFQADNERNYHIFYQMCSCAHLPEFEHLRLLAADEFEYTSMGGDIRIEGVDDKKDMEETRQTFSLLGLKEDFQSDVFKVLAAILHLGNVEIRNSGDAHSSVPPGDPHLAAFCELLSASAEGLVRWLCHRRIVLVAETVVKPVPKERAVSARDALAKQIYAHLFDCIIKRINTALQVPGQQHAFIGVLDIYGFETFDINSFEQFCINYANEKLQQQFNLHVFKLEQEEYMREDIPWTLIDFYDNQPVIDLIEAKMGILDLLDEECLFPQGTDQSWLQKLFNYLDANPLFEKPRLSNEAFVIQHFADKVEYQCTGFLEKNRDALYEELVDILRDSKFPFLANFFQEEKQSSVNSKGIKVRPARPGVKAFNTETKHFNLQIVKILNSYTPIDDFEKRVTSSFVRKVQSLLHDRDGSTSQLMLDSDYRFQVTFPYRPSSQALELLQVPSSLHLGFLTRI
;
A
#
# COMPACT_ATOMS: atom_id res chain seq x y z
N LEU A 1 10.32 51.05 -6.25
CA LEU A 1 10.82 49.71 -6.61
C LEU A 1 11.63 49.88 -7.88
N LYS A 2 12.93 49.63 -7.77
CA LYS A 2 13.87 49.57 -8.89
C LYS A 2 13.79 48.18 -9.53
N ASP A 3 13.85 48.11 -10.85
CA ASP A 3 13.94 46.83 -11.56
C ASP A 3 15.27 46.13 -11.23
N PHE A 4 15.22 44.81 -11.02
CA PHE A 4 16.40 43.98 -10.78
C PHE A 4 17.21 43.79 -12.07
N HIS A 5 18.51 44.04 -11.99
CA HIS A 5 19.45 43.80 -13.09
C HIS A 5 20.46 42.72 -12.70
N PHE A 6 20.90 41.92 -13.69
CA PHE A 6 21.88 40.86 -13.44
C PHE A 6 23.19 41.45 -12.88
N GLY A 7 23.59 41.01 -11.68
CA GLY A 7 24.71 41.56 -10.92
C GLY A 7 24.30 42.47 -9.74
N ASP A 8 23.02 42.81 -9.60
CA ASP A 8 22.50 43.44 -8.39
C ASP A 8 22.59 42.46 -7.20
N ASN A 9 22.97 42.99 -6.03
CA ASN A 9 23.10 42.22 -4.79
C ASN A 9 21.85 42.31 -3.88
N ILE A 10 20.84 43.06 -4.32
CA ILE A 10 19.61 43.31 -3.58
C ILE A 10 18.44 43.31 -4.56
N LEU A 11 17.40 42.56 -4.21
CA LEU A 11 16.08 42.65 -4.83
C LEU A 11 15.18 43.54 -3.94
N GLU A 12 14.71 44.64 -4.50
CA GLU A 12 13.73 45.50 -3.82
C GLU A 12 12.34 44.86 -3.90
N LEU A 13 11.78 44.50 -2.74
CA LEU A 13 10.43 43.98 -2.57
C LEU A 13 9.56 45.02 -1.86
N LEU A 14 8.25 44.82 -1.86
CA LEU A 14 7.33 45.50 -0.97
C LEU A 14 6.46 44.43 -0.33
N LEU A 15 6.71 44.14 0.93
CA LEU A 15 5.90 43.20 1.70
C LEU A 15 4.66 43.91 2.28
N GLU A 16 3.68 43.11 2.72
CA GLU A 16 2.45 43.62 3.34
C GLU A 16 2.72 44.44 4.62
N ASP A 17 3.84 44.18 5.30
CA ASP A 17 4.29 44.88 6.50
C ASP A 17 5.17 46.13 6.21
N GLY A 18 5.43 46.42 4.93
CA GLY A 18 6.24 47.56 4.49
C GLY A 18 7.77 47.31 4.44
N THR A 19 8.23 46.07 4.59
CA THR A 19 9.66 45.73 4.43
C THR A 19 10.08 45.71 2.96
N HIS A 20 11.33 46.10 2.68
CA HIS A 20 11.75 46.46 1.32
C HIS A 20 12.86 45.66 0.63
N HIS A 21 13.72 44.88 1.29
CA HIS A 21 14.95 44.38 0.63
C HIS A 21 15.21 42.88 0.90
N LEU A 22 15.49 42.13 -0.16
CA LEU A 22 15.98 40.75 -0.10
C LEU A 22 17.42 40.71 -0.68
N PRO A 23 18.44 40.29 0.09
CA PRO A 23 19.79 40.09 -0.45
C PRO A 23 19.80 38.96 -1.48
N VAL A 24 20.54 39.16 -2.58
CA VAL A 24 20.73 38.15 -3.64
C VAL A 24 22.22 37.99 -3.89
N ASP A 25 22.69 36.74 -4.03
CA ASP A 25 24.07 36.47 -4.43
C ASP A 25 24.31 36.89 -5.89
N PRO A 26 25.20 37.86 -6.18
CA PRO A 26 25.46 38.31 -7.54
C PRO A 26 26.11 37.25 -8.45
N SER A 27 26.77 36.25 -7.85
CA SER A 27 27.52 35.21 -8.56
C SER A 27 26.67 34.01 -8.98
N ASN A 28 25.57 33.75 -8.26
CA ASN A 28 24.58 32.73 -8.57
C ASN A 28 23.19 33.15 -8.03
N PRO A 29 22.49 34.07 -8.70
CA PRO A 29 21.25 34.64 -8.18
C PRO A 29 20.12 33.63 -8.19
N GLN A 30 19.85 33.01 -7.03
CA GLN A 30 18.60 32.28 -6.78
C GLN A 30 17.48 33.29 -6.49
N LEU A 31 16.75 33.67 -7.54
CA LEU A 31 15.64 34.61 -7.43
C LEU A 31 14.40 33.92 -6.84
N PRO A 32 13.55 34.67 -6.09
CA PRO A 32 12.31 34.12 -5.57
C PRO A 32 11.35 33.74 -6.73
N PRO A 33 10.50 32.72 -6.52
CA PRO A 33 9.54 32.29 -7.53
C PRO A 33 8.56 33.40 -7.93
N LEU A 34 8.34 33.58 -9.24
CA LEU A 34 7.39 34.57 -9.76
C LEU A 34 5.95 34.17 -9.45
N ARG A 35 5.13 35.13 -9.01
CA ARG A 35 3.68 34.92 -8.83
C ARG A 35 2.96 34.90 -10.18
N ASN A 36 2.05 33.95 -10.37
CA ASN A 36 1.17 33.93 -11.55
C ASN A 36 0.21 35.13 -11.55
N PRO A 37 -0.16 35.67 -12.72
CA PRO A 37 -1.22 36.67 -12.84
C PRO A 37 -2.54 36.19 -12.22
N ASP A 38 -3.28 37.09 -11.56
CA ASP A 38 -4.51 36.72 -10.84
C ASP A 38 -5.58 36.08 -11.75
N ILE A 39 -5.55 36.36 -13.06
CA ILE A 39 -6.47 35.72 -14.04
C ILE A 39 -6.26 34.22 -14.18
N LEU A 40 -5.08 33.70 -13.85
CA LEU A 40 -4.75 32.25 -13.92
C LEU A 40 -4.91 31.56 -12.55
N VAL A 41 -5.27 32.31 -11.50
CA VAL A 41 -5.44 31.75 -10.16
C VAL A 41 -6.85 31.16 -10.04
N GLY A 42 -6.93 29.93 -9.52
CA GLY A 42 -8.20 29.22 -9.33
C GLY A 42 -8.61 28.32 -10.49
N GLU A 43 -7.78 28.21 -11.54
CA GLU A 43 -8.02 27.33 -12.69
C GLU A 43 -8.28 25.87 -12.33
N ASN A 44 -9.02 25.17 -13.18
CA ASN A 44 -9.40 23.77 -12.97
C ASN A 44 -8.23 22.78 -13.14
N ASP A 45 -7.21 23.15 -13.91
CA ASP A 45 -5.98 22.37 -14.11
C ASP A 45 -4.75 23.24 -13.84
N LEU A 46 -3.85 22.74 -12.99
CA LEU A 46 -2.60 23.40 -12.64
C LEU A 46 -1.64 23.55 -13.82
N THR A 47 -1.82 22.79 -14.91
CA THR A 47 -1.03 22.95 -16.15
C THR A 47 -1.29 24.28 -16.86
N ALA A 48 -2.37 24.98 -16.54
CA ALA A 48 -2.70 26.29 -17.10
C ALA A 48 -1.85 27.44 -16.51
N LEU A 49 -1.11 27.19 -15.42
CA LEU A 49 -0.26 28.19 -14.78
C LEU A 49 0.96 28.53 -15.67
N SER A 50 1.27 29.81 -15.81
CA SER A 50 2.45 30.26 -16.55
C SER A 50 3.76 29.92 -15.85
N TYR A 51 3.78 30.03 -14.52
CA TYR A 51 4.90 29.68 -13.65
C TYR A 51 4.50 28.50 -12.77
N LEU A 52 5.09 27.33 -13.02
CA LEU A 52 4.80 26.11 -12.27
C LEU A 52 5.92 25.84 -11.27
N HIS A 53 5.62 26.07 -10.00
CA HIS A 53 6.50 25.85 -8.85
C HIS A 53 5.65 25.68 -7.57
N GLU A 54 6.28 25.24 -6.48
CA GLU A 54 5.59 24.90 -5.23
C GLU A 54 4.68 26.02 -4.70
N PRO A 55 5.12 27.29 -4.57
CA PRO A 55 4.24 28.38 -4.13
C PRO A 55 3.02 28.60 -5.02
N ALA A 56 3.15 28.46 -6.35
CA ALA A 56 2.05 28.63 -7.28
C ALA A 56 0.98 27.54 -7.12
N VAL A 57 1.41 26.28 -7.00
CA VAL A 57 0.52 25.14 -6.76
C VAL A 57 -0.20 25.30 -5.42
N LEU A 58 0.53 25.59 -4.35
CA LEU A 58 -0.03 25.78 -3.01
C LEU A 58 -1.07 26.93 -2.99
N HIS A 59 -0.75 28.06 -3.62
CA HIS A 59 -1.65 29.20 -3.66
C HIS A 59 -2.94 28.90 -4.44
N ASN A 60 -2.83 28.27 -5.62
CA ASN A 60 -4.00 27.92 -6.43
C ASN A 60 -4.91 26.94 -5.69
N LEU A 61 -4.35 25.86 -5.11
CA LEU A 61 -5.11 24.90 -4.31
C LEU A 61 -5.76 25.55 -3.08
N LYS A 62 -5.05 26.46 -2.40
CA LYS A 62 -5.60 27.20 -1.25
C LYS A 62 -6.80 28.06 -1.65
N VAL A 63 -6.71 28.81 -2.75
CA VAL A 63 -7.82 29.65 -3.24
C VAL A 63 -9.02 28.78 -3.62
N ARG A 64 -8.81 27.70 -4.38
CA ARG A 64 -9.89 26.77 -4.75
C ARG A 64 -10.56 26.14 -3.54
N PHE A 65 -9.78 25.68 -2.56
CA PHE A 65 -10.30 24.99 -1.40
C PHE A 65 -10.94 25.95 -0.37
N VAL A 66 -10.22 26.98 0.06
CA VAL A 66 -10.65 27.87 1.15
C VAL A 66 -11.72 28.84 0.69
N GLU A 67 -11.53 29.48 -0.47
CA GLU A 67 -12.42 30.55 -0.94
C GLU A 67 -13.59 29.98 -1.74
N SER A 68 -13.31 29.06 -2.67
CA SER A 68 -14.32 28.52 -3.58
C SER A 68 -14.96 27.21 -3.09
N ARG A 69 -14.44 26.59 -2.03
CA ARG A 69 -14.91 25.29 -1.47
C ARG A 69 -14.89 24.16 -2.49
N ILE A 70 -13.96 24.23 -3.44
CA ILE A 70 -13.72 23.20 -4.46
C ILE A 70 -12.61 22.28 -3.97
N ILE A 71 -12.89 20.99 -3.90
CA ILE A 71 -11.97 19.98 -3.35
C ILE A 71 -11.17 19.23 -4.41
N TYR A 72 -11.56 19.32 -5.68
CA TYR A 72 -10.96 18.60 -6.79
C TYR A 72 -10.28 19.57 -7.76
N THR A 73 -9.06 19.25 -8.16
CA THR A 73 -8.27 20.04 -9.10
C THR A 73 -7.42 19.10 -9.94
N TYR A 74 -7.34 19.30 -11.26
CA TYR A 74 -6.43 18.53 -12.10
C TYR A 74 -4.99 19.03 -11.96
N CYS A 75 -4.06 18.10 -12.14
CA CYS A 75 -2.65 18.35 -12.34
C CYS A 75 -2.22 17.49 -13.53
N GLY A 76 -2.60 17.93 -14.73
CA GLY A 76 -2.49 17.11 -15.95
C GLY A 76 -3.30 15.82 -15.82
N ILE A 77 -2.62 14.68 -15.87
CA ILE A 77 -3.26 13.35 -15.77
C ILE A 77 -3.67 12.95 -14.35
N ILE A 78 -3.26 13.73 -13.33
CA ILE A 78 -3.52 13.43 -11.92
C ILE A 78 -4.70 14.25 -11.43
N LEU A 79 -5.53 13.65 -10.58
CA LEU A 79 -6.56 14.36 -9.83
C LEU A 79 -6.10 14.60 -8.39
N VAL A 80 -5.98 15.86 -8.00
CA VAL A 80 -5.75 16.27 -6.60
C VAL A 80 -7.11 16.35 -5.90
N ALA A 81 -7.23 15.69 -4.75
CA ALA A 81 -8.41 15.69 -3.91
C ALA A 81 -8.06 16.17 -2.48
N VAL A 82 -8.62 17.29 -2.05
CA VAL A 82 -8.40 17.86 -0.71
C VAL A 82 -9.56 17.45 0.22
N ASN A 83 -9.25 16.80 1.34
CA ASN A 83 -10.27 16.31 2.27
C ASN A 83 -11.05 17.47 2.93
N PRO A 84 -12.38 17.59 2.72
CA PRO A 84 -13.16 18.68 3.29
C PRO A 84 -13.57 18.50 4.76
N TYR A 85 -13.38 17.30 5.34
CA TYR A 85 -13.95 16.91 6.65
C TYR A 85 -15.45 17.23 6.80
N LYS A 86 -16.17 17.25 5.66
CA LYS A 86 -17.56 17.65 5.57
C LYS A 86 -18.25 16.92 4.43
N GLN A 87 -19.49 16.50 4.65
CA GLN A 87 -20.34 15.95 3.60
C GLN A 87 -20.71 17.03 2.57
N LEU A 88 -20.47 16.73 1.29
CA LEU A 88 -20.75 17.62 0.17
C LEU A 88 -21.85 17.03 -0.72
N HIS A 89 -22.69 17.87 -1.31
CA HIS A 89 -23.79 17.46 -2.19
C HIS A 89 -23.36 17.29 -3.65
N VAL A 90 -22.13 16.80 -3.90
CA VAL A 90 -21.56 16.64 -5.25
C VAL A 90 -21.53 15.17 -5.73
N TYR A 91 -22.07 14.25 -4.93
CA TYR A 91 -22.01 12.81 -5.19
C TYR A 91 -23.37 12.15 -5.50
N GLY A 92 -24.38 12.95 -5.82
CA GLY A 92 -25.72 12.46 -6.16
C GLY A 92 -25.80 11.85 -7.56
N ASP A 93 -26.83 11.03 -7.81
CA ASP A 93 -27.01 10.32 -9.08
C ASP A 93 -27.15 11.29 -10.28
N ALA A 94 -27.75 12.46 -10.08
CA ALA A 94 -27.82 13.51 -11.09
C ALA A 94 -26.42 13.98 -11.55
N ILE A 95 -25.46 14.07 -10.63
CA ILE A 95 -24.07 14.44 -10.95
C ILE A 95 -23.39 13.29 -11.69
N ILE A 96 -23.59 12.03 -11.25
CA ILE A 96 -23.05 10.85 -11.97
C ILE A 96 -23.50 10.87 -13.43
N HIS A 97 -24.79 11.11 -13.69
CA HIS A 97 -25.32 11.18 -15.06
C HIS A 97 -24.80 12.38 -15.85
N ALA A 98 -24.46 13.50 -15.19
CA ALA A 98 -23.86 14.64 -15.87
C ALA A 98 -22.44 14.35 -16.39
N TYR A 99 -21.65 13.55 -15.66
CA TYR A 99 -20.31 13.13 -16.10
C TYR A 99 -20.33 12.01 -17.15
N SER A 100 -21.39 11.20 -17.19
CA SER A 100 -21.48 10.05 -18.10
C SER A 100 -21.43 10.48 -19.58
N GLY A 101 -20.51 9.87 -20.34
CA GLY A 101 -20.29 10.13 -21.75
C GLY A 101 -19.46 11.39 -22.06
N GLN A 102 -19.11 12.22 -21.07
CA GLN A 102 -18.32 13.44 -21.29
C GLN A 102 -16.83 13.12 -21.45
N ASN A 103 -16.04 14.02 -22.03
CA ASN A 103 -14.58 13.88 -22.04
C ASN A 103 -13.95 14.53 -20.82
N MET A 104 -12.76 14.05 -20.45
CA MET A 104 -11.91 14.72 -19.48
C MET A 104 -11.62 16.16 -19.95
N GLY A 105 -11.85 17.15 -19.08
CA GLY A 105 -11.63 18.58 -19.39
C GLY A 105 -12.88 19.33 -19.87
N ASP A 106 -13.91 18.64 -20.38
CA ASP A 106 -15.20 19.28 -20.72
C ASP A 106 -16.04 19.60 -19.46
N MET A 107 -15.74 18.92 -18.36
CA MET A 107 -16.42 19.04 -17.07
C MET A 107 -15.43 19.44 -15.97
N ASP A 108 -15.96 20.03 -14.89
CA ASP A 108 -15.16 20.38 -13.71
C ASP A 108 -14.44 19.15 -13.13
N PRO A 109 -13.26 19.33 -12.51
CA PRO A 109 -12.51 18.23 -11.90
C PRO A 109 -13.34 17.45 -10.88
N HIS A 110 -13.40 16.13 -11.05
CA HIS A 110 -14.14 15.26 -10.14
C HIS A 110 -13.66 13.80 -10.23
N ILE A 111 -13.83 13.04 -9.14
CA ILE A 111 -13.52 11.60 -9.11
C ILE A 111 -14.35 10.80 -10.14
N PHE A 112 -15.54 11.30 -10.48
CA PHE A 112 -16.40 10.70 -11.51
C PHE A 112 -15.83 10.90 -12.92
N ALA A 113 -15.11 11.98 -13.19
CA ALA A 113 -14.44 12.17 -14.48
C ALA A 113 -13.29 11.16 -14.66
N VAL A 114 -12.53 10.88 -13.60
CA VAL A 114 -11.51 9.82 -13.60
C VAL A 114 -12.13 8.44 -13.82
N ALA A 115 -13.24 8.16 -13.14
CA ALA A 115 -13.97 6.91 -13.34
C ALA A 115 -14.53 6.79 -14.77
N GLU A 116 -15.14 7.85 -15.32
CA GLU A 116 -15.64 7.87 -16.70
C GLU A 116 -14.52 7.65 -17.72
N GLU A 117 -13.39 8.32 -17.55
CA GLU A 117 -12.26 8.17 -18.47
C GLU A 117 -11.73 6.73 -18.46
N ALA A 118 -11.57 6.12 -17.29
CA ALA A 118 -11.22 4.69 -17.19
C ALA A 118 -12.29 3.80 -17.87
N TYR A 119 -13.57 4.09 -17.65
CA TYR A 119 -14.67 3.34 -18.26
C TYR A 119 -14.71 3.47 -19.79
N LYS A 120 -14.36 4.64 -20.35
CA LYS A 120 -14.29 4.89 -21.81
C LYS A 120 -13.03 4.31 -22.46
N GLN A 121 -11.89 4.36 -21.77
CA GLN A 121 -10.63 3.82 -22.30
C GLN A 121 -10.63 2.29 -22.35
N MET A 122 -11.26 1.63 -21.38
CA MET A 122 -11.37 0.17 -21.35
C MET A 122 -11.90 -0.46 -22.68
N PRO A 123 -13.06 -0.04 -23.23
CA PRO A 123 -13.54 -0.52 -24.51
C PRO A 123 -12.74 0.00 -25.71
N ARG A 124 -12.27 1.25 -25.66
CA ARG A 124 -11.54 1.90 -26.75
C ARG A 124 -10.20 1.22 -27.02
N ASN A 125 -9.47 0.89 -25.96
CA ASN A 125 -8.12 0.35 -26.03
C ASN A 125 -8.08 -1.17 -25.87
N GLN A 126 -9.21 -1.80 -25.51
CA GLN A 126 -9.31 -3.23 -25.16
C GLN A 126 -8.30 -3.65 -24.08
N LYS A 127 -8.01 -2.75 -23.14
CA LYS A 127 -7.10 -2.98 -22.00
C LYS A 127 -7.85 -2.83 -20.69
N ASN A 128 -7.48 -3.66 -19.71
CA ASN A 128 -7.93 -3.49 -18.33
C ASN A 128 -7.39 -2.17 -17.76
N GLN A 129 -8.10 -1.60 -16.80
CA GLN A 129 -7.75 -0.30 -16.21
C GLN A 129 -7.53 -0.43 -14.70
N SER A 130 -6.81 0.53 -14.14
CA SER A 130 -6.56 0.64 -12.70
C SER A 130 -6.76 2.08 -12.25
N ILE A 131 -7.56 2.30 -11.21
CA ILE A 131 -7.65 3.56 -10.47
C ILE A 131 -6.83 3.40 -9.20
N ILE A 132 -5.74 4.15 -9.11
CA ILE A 132 -4.83 4.14 -7.97
C ILE A 132 -5.08 5.39 -7.14
N VAL A 133 -5.41 5.21 -5.86
CA VAL A 133 -5.63 6.31 -4.93
C VAL A 133 -4.51 6.31 -3.89
N SER A 134 -3.69 7.36 -3.89
CA SER A 134 -2.55 7.52 -2.98
C SER A 134 -2.71 8.76 -2.09
N GLY A 135 -1.88 8.85 -1.04
CA GLY A 135 -1.88 9.94 -0.08
C GLY A 135 -1.69 9.44 1.36
N GLU A 136 -1.42 10.36 2.29
CA GLU A 136 -1.23 10.06 3.71
C GLU A 136 -2.47 9.47 4.38
N SER A 137 -2.28 8.86 5.56
CA SER A 137 -3.38 8.36 6.39
C SER A 137 -4.36 9.50 6.70
N GLY A 138 -5.66 9.29 6.47
CA GLY A 138 -6.70 10.33 6.63
C GLY A 138 -6.94 11.25 5.43
N ALA A 139 -6.18 11.14 4.33
CA ALA A 139 -6.34 12.00 3.15
C ALA A 139 -7.65 11.79 2.35
N GLY A 140 -8.42 10.74 2.64
CA GLY A 140 -9.68 10.44 1.94
C GLY A 140 -9.62 9.36 0.85
N LYS A 141 -8.56 8.54 0.84
CA LYS A 141 -8.34 7.46 -0.15
C LYS A 141 -9.54 6.52 -0.31
N THR A 142 -9.98 5.92 0.81
CA THR A 142 -11.12 5.00 0.86
C THR A 142 -12.43 5.65 0.39
N VAL A 143 -12.63 6.93 0.68
CA VAL A 143 -13.82 7.68 0.24
C VAL A 143 -13.81 7.87 -1.27
N SER A 144 -12.66 8.28 -1.84
CA SER A 144 -12.49 8.41 -3.30
C SER A 144 -12.67 7.08 -4.02
N ALA A 145 -12.07 6.00 -3.51
CA ALA A 145 -12.24 4.65 -4.06
C ALA A 145 -13.72 4.22 -4.05
N ARG A 146 -14.44 4.48 -2.95
CA ARG A 146 -15.88 4.19 -2.82
C ARG A 146 -16.72 4.94 -3.84
N TYR A 147 -16.44 6.23 -4.07
CA TYR A 147 -17.16 7.03 -5.07
C TYR A 147 -16.85 6.59 -6.50
N ALA A 148 -15.61 6.21 -6.81
CA ALA A 148 -15.27 5.63 -8.11
C ALA A 148 -16.04 4.31 -8.36
N MET A 149 -16.08 3.41 -7.37
CA MET A 149 -16.87 2.17 -7.47
C MET A 149 -18.37 2.45 -7.63
N ARG A 150 -18.91 3.45 -6.92
CA ARG A 150 -20.32 3.86 -7.05
C ARG A 150 -20.63 4.39 -8.44
N TYR A 151 -19.71 5.11 -9.07
CA TYR A 151 -19.87 5.58 -10.44
C TYR A 151 -20.08 4.41 -11.40
N PHE A 152 -19.18 3.42 -11.39
CA PHE A 152 -19.30 2.22 -12.24
C PHE A 152 -20.62 1.47 -11.99
N ALA A 153 -21.00 1.32 -10.73
CA ALA A 153 -22.27 0.71 -10.33
C ALA A 153 -23.49 1.39 -10.98
N VAL A 154 -23.50 2.72 -11.06
CA VAL A 154 -24.64 3.46 -11.62
C VAL A 154 -24.63 3.49 -13.15
N VAL A 155 -23.47 3.72 -13.79
CA VAL A 155 -23.41 3.85 -15.27
C VAL A 155 -23.52 2.51 -15.99
N SER A 156 -23.14 1.41 -15.34
CA SER A 156 -23.17 0.07 -15.93
C SER A 156 -24.43 -0.75 -15.57
N LYS A 157 -25.38 -0.13 -14.83
CA LYS A 157 -26.60 -0.78 -14.36
C LYS A 157 -27.37 -1.42 -15.52
N SER A 158 -27.58 -2.72 -15.43
CA SER A 158 -28.46 -3.45 -16.34
C SER A 158 -29.86 -3.51 -15.73
N GLY A 159 -30.93 -3.51 -16.54
CA GLY A 159 -32.32 -3.64 -16.06
C GLY A 159 -32.67 -5.00 -15.41
N SER A 160 -31.66 -5.80 -15.03
CA SER A 160 -31.77 -7.06 -14.31
C SER A 160 -31.87 -6.82 -12.80
N LYS A 161 -32.74 -7.57 -12.10
CA LYS A 161 -32.91 -7.51 -10.63
C LYS A 161 -31.70 -8.06 -9.82
N THR A 162 -30.60 -8.38 -10.48
CA THR A 162 -29.38 -8.85 -9.80
C THR A 162 -28.56 -7.65 -9.38
N ASN A 163 -28.72 -7.22 -8.14
CA ASN A 163 -28.05 -6.07 -7.52
C ASN A 163 -26.57 -6.37 -7.21
N VAL A 164 -25.79 -6.77 -8.22
CA VAL A 164 -24.35 -7.07 -8.06
C VAL A 164 -23.62 -5.81 -7.61
N GLU A 165 -24.03 -4.66 -8.14
CA GLU A 165 -23.56 -3.34 -7.75
C GLU A 165 -23.75 -3.04 -6.26
N ASP A 166 -24.92 -3.36 -5.70
CA ASP A 166 -25.21 -3.13 -4.28
C ASP A 166 -24.37 -4.06 -3.42
N LYS A 167 -24.11 -5.30 -3.87
CA LYS A 167 -23.24 -6.24 -3.16
C LYS A 167 -21.79 -5.80 -3.13
N VAL A 168 -21.26 -5.27 -4.24
CA VAL A 168 -19.87 -4.77 -4.28
C VAL A 168 -19.69 -3.62 -3.30
N LEU A 169 -20.59 -2.63 -3.34
CA LEU A 169 -20.55 -1.49 -2.42
C LEU A 169 -20.82 -1.90 -0.96
N ALA A 170 -21.71 -2.87 -0.76
CA ALA A 170 -22.02 -3.42 0.55
C ALA A 170 -20.87 -4.23 1.14
N SER A 171 -19.85 -4.65 0.41
CA SER A 171 -18.73 -5.37 1.06
C SER A 171 -17.92 -4.48 2.03
N ASN A 172 -18.00 -3.15 1.90
CA ASN A 172 -17.14 -2.23 2.65
C ASN A 172 -17.33 -2.28 4.18
N PRO A 173 -18.55 -2.19 4.76
CA PRO A 173 -18.73 -2.25 6.21
C PRO A 173 -18.07 -3.47 6.85
N ILE A 174 -18.16 -4.65 6.22
CA ILE A 174 -17.49 -5.86 6.74
C ILE A 174 -15.97 -5.68 6.73
N THR A 175 -15.41 -5.24 5.61
CA THR A 175 -13.96 -5.06 5.49
C THR A 175 -13.41 -3.95 6.38
N GLU A 176 -14.20 -2.89 6.62
CA GLU A 176 -13.86 -1.83 7.56
C GLU A 176 -13.93 -2.35 9.01
N ALA A 177 -14.95 -3.14 9.37
CA ALA A 177 -15.07 -3.71 10.70
C ALA A 177 -13.87 -4.63 11.07
N ILE A 178 -13.43 -5.48 10.15
CA ILE A 178 -12.35 -6.47 10.39
C ILE A 178 -10.96 -6.00 9.97
N GLY A 179 -10.85 -4.85 9.32
CA GLY A 179 -9.60 -4.39 8.69
C GLY A 179 -9.23 -2.95 8.99
N ASN A 180 -10.12 -2.17 9.61
CA ASN A 180 -9.84 -0.81 10.03
C ASN A 180 -9.79 -0.70 11.56
N ALA A 181 -9.05 0.29 12.03
CA ALA A 181 -8.89 0.62 13.44
C ALA A 181 -8.69 2.13 13.65
N LYS A 182 -8.91 2.59 14.88
CA LYS A 182 -8.57 3.97 15.32
C LYS A 182 -7.06 4.07 15.53
N THR A 183 -6.44 5.06 14.89
CA THR A 183 -5.07 5.50 15.18
C THR A 183 -5.09 6.96 15.65
N THR A 184 -3.95 7.47 16.10
CA THR A 184 -3.80 8.89 16.47
C THR A 184 -4.04 9.87 15.32
N ARG A 185 -4.00 9.40 14.05
CA ARG A 185 -4.15 10.22 12.84
C ARG A 185 -5.53 10.09 12.20
N ASN A 186 -6.22 8.97 12.39
CA ASN A 186 -7.48 8.67 11.72
C ASN A 186 -8.30 7.64 12.52
N ASP A 187 -9.53 8.00 12.85
CA ASP A 187 -10.44 7.15 13.62
C ASP A 187 -10.89 5.88 12.87
N ASN A 188 -10.80 5.87 11.53
CA ASN A 188 -11.14 4.73 10.68
C ASN A 188 -10.02 4.41 9.69
N SER A 189 -8.81 4.17 10.21
CA SER A 189 -7.62 3.87 9.41
C SER A 189 -7.64 2.44 8.88
N SER A 190 -7.56 2.28 7.55
CA SER A 190 -7.39 0.97 6.91
C SER A 190 -6.02 0.40 7.26
N ARG A 191 -5.98 -0.80 7.87
CA ARG A 191 -4.73 -1.48 8.28
C ARG A 191 -4.37 -2.66 7.37
N PHE A 192 -4.84 -2.59 6.13
CA PHE A 192 -4.54 -3.51 5.03
C PHE A 192 -4.72 -2.78 3.69
N GLY A 193 -4.04 -3.25 2.65
CA GLY A 193 -4.26 -2.84 1.27
C GLY A 193 -5.40 -3.63 0.64
N LYS A 194 -6.28 -2.92 -0.07
CA LYS A 194 -7.45 -3.48 -0.77
C LYS A 194 -7.38 -3.16 -2.25
N TYR A 195 -7.35 -4.18 -3.09
CA TYR A 195 -7.49 -4.05 -4.54
C TYR A 195 -8.77 -4.74 -4.98
N THR A 196 -9.74 -3.97 -5.46
CA THR A 196 -11.04 -4.48 -5.89
C THR A 196 -11.12 -4.47 -7.41
N GLU A 197 -11.09 -5.65 -8.02
CA GLU A 197 -11.24 -5.85 -9.46
C GLU A 197 -12.74 -5.91 -9.79
N ILE A 198 -13.27 -4.88 -10.45
CA ILE A 198 -14.66 -4.88 -10.94
C ILE A 198 -14.67 -5.53 -12.33
N GLY A 199 -15.35 -6.66 -12.45
CA GLY A 199 -15.41 -7.44 -13.68
C GLY A 199 -16.55 -6.99 -14.59
N PHE A 200 -16.25 -6.87 -15.89
CA PHE A 200 -17.20 -6.47 -16.93
C PHE A 200 -17.38 -7.56 -17.99
N ASP A 201 -18.60 -7.69 -18.53
CA ASP A 201 -18.88 -8.55 -19.69
C ASP A 201 -18.49 -7.90 -21.03
N ARG A 202 -18.73 -8.61 -22.13
CA ARG A 202 -18.48 -8.10 -23.51
C ARG A 202 -19.32 -6.88 -23.90
N ARG A 203 -20.34 -6.52 -23.11
CA ARG A 203 -21.14 -5.30 -23.28
C ARG A 203 -20.76 -4.24 -22.25
N TYR A 204 -19.64 -4.42 -21.54
CA TYR A 204 -19.13 -3.54 -20.52
C TYR A 204 -20.10 -3.30 -19.35
N ARG A 205 -20.90 -4.31 -19.00
CA ARG A 205 -21.78 -4.31 -17.83
C ARG A 205 -21.11 -5.05 -16.68
N ILE A 206 -21.32 -4.61 -15.44
CA ILE A 206 -20.76 -5.29 -14.26
C ILE A 206 -21.33 -6.71 -14.15
N ILE A 207 -20.43 -7.67 -13.96
CA ILE A 207 -20.76 -9.09 -13.71
C ILE A 207 -20.20 -9.60 -12.38
N GLY A 208 -19.62 -8.74 -11.55
CA GLY A 208 -19.08 -9.14 -10.25
C GLY A 208 -17.87 -8.31 -9.87
N ALA A 209 -17.29 -8.67 -8.73
CA ALA A 209 -16.00 -8.15 -8.33
C ALA A 209 -15.18 -9.22 -7.62
N ASN A 210 -13.88 -9.00 -7.58
CA ASN A 210 -12.93 -9.82 -6.84
C ASN A 210 -12.01 -8.91 -6.03
N MET A 211 -11.98 -9.13 -4.72
CA MET A 211 -11.17 -8.38 -3.79
C MET A 211 -9.89 -9.14 -3.48
N ARG A 212 -8.75 -8.48 -3.67
CA ARG A 212 -7.44 -8.94 -3.21
C ARG A 212 -7.00 -8.07 -2.06
N THR A 213 -6.57 -8.70 -0.99
CA THR A 213 -6.09 -8.02 0.21
C THR A 213 -4.60 -8.25 0.39
N TYR A 214 -3.95 -7.25 0.97
CA TYR A 214 -2.51 -7.24 1.16
C TYR A 214 -2.17 -6.61 2.51
N LEU A 215 -1.09 -7.07 3.11
CA LEU A 215 -0.35 -6.40 4.18
C LEU A 215 -1.23 -6.04 5.38
N LEU A 216 -2.05 -6.99 5.83
CA LEU A 216 -2.81 -6.86 7.07
C LEU A 216 -1.85 -6.65 8.26
N GLU A 217 -2.06 -5.59 9.03
CA GLU A 217 -1.29 -5.29 10.23
C GLU A 217 -1.64 -6.26 11.36
N LYS A 218 -0.99 -7.43 11.38
CA LYS A 218 -1.28 -8.48 12.35
C LYS A 218 -1.02 -8.05 13.79
N SER A 219 0.01 -7.24 14.04
CA SER A 219 0.37 -6.81 15.40
C SER A 219 -0.74 -6.02 16.10
N ARG A 220 -1.59 -5.32 15.34
CA ARG A 220 -2.78 -4.63 15.85
C ARG A 220 -3.68 -5.52 16.71
N VAL A 221 -3.75 -6.81 16.40
CA VAL A 221 -4.58 -7.79 17.11
C VAL A 221 -4.19 -7.91 18.58
N VAL A 222 -2.89 -7.73 18.90
CA VAL A 222 -2.33 -8.03 20.22
C VAL A 222 -1.63 -6.84 20.87
N PHE A 223 -1.53 -5.70 20.17
CA PHE A 223 -0.87 -4.50 20.64
C PHE A 223 -1.56 -3.24 20.11
N GLN A 224 -1.74 -2.25 20.99
CA GLN A 224 -2.19 -0.91 20.65
C GLN A 224 -1.36 0.12 21.42
N ALA A 225 -0.94 1.20 20.74
CA ALA A 225 -0.32 2.34 21.41
C ALA A 225 -1.38 3.24 22.09
N ASP A 226 -0.94 4.18 22.91
CA ASP A 226 -1.81 5.14 23.59
C ASP A 226 -2.77 5.84 22.62
N ASN A 227 -4.05 5.90 22.99
CA ASN A 227 -5.17 6.44 22.20
C ASN A 227 -5.49 5.70 20.88
N GLU A 228 -4.93 4.51 20.66
CA GLU A 228 -5.31 3.66 19.53
C GLU A 228 -6.26 2.54 19.94
N ARG A 229 -6.99 1.98 18.96
CA ARG A 229 -7.83 0.80 19.16
C ARG A 229 -7.30 -0.42 18.40
N ASN A 230 -7.79 -1.59 18.77
CA ASN A 230 -7.76 -2.78 17.92
C ASN A 230 -8.79 -2.62 16.77
N TYR A 231 -8.95 -3.64 15.93
CA TYR A 231 -9.96 -3.66 14.87
C TYR A 231 -11.37 -3.43 15.41
N HIS A 232 -12.18 -2.65 14.69
CA HIS A 232 -13.50 -2.19 15.13
C HIS A 232 -14.43 -3.35 15.53
N ILE A 233 -14.34 -4.50 14.85
CA ILE A 233 -15.20 -5.66 15.10
C ILE A 233 -15.15 -6.15 16.55
N PHE A 234 -14.02 -6.00 17.24
CA PHE A 234 -13.91 -6.40 18.65
C PHE A 234 -14.77 -5.50 19.56
N TYR A 235 -14.74 -4.19 19.36
CA TYR A 235 -15.54 -3.23 20.11
C TYR A 235 -17.03 -3.36 19.78
N GLN A 236 -17.35 -3.58 18.50
CA GLN A 236 -18.70 -3.93 18.04
C GLN A 236 -19.24 -5.16 18.77
N MET A 237 -18.44 -6.22 18.91
CA MET A 237 -18.84 -7.43 19.64
C MET A 237 -19.00 -7.20 21.14
N CYS A 238 -18.04 -6.55 21.80
CA CYS A 238 -18.11 -6.28 23.24
C CYS A 238 -19.32 -5.38 23.59
N SER A 239 -19.69 -4.43 22.72
CA SER A 239 -20.89 -3.59 22.90
C SER A 239 -22.20 -4.40 22.93
N CYS A 240 -22.18 -5.60 22.33
CA CYS A 240 -23.32 -6.51 22.19
C CYS A 240 -23.28 -7.70 23.17
N ALA A 241 -22.32 -7.74 24.11
CA ALA A 241 -22.11 -8.87 25.03
C ALA A 241 -23.35 -9.26 25.87
N HIS A 242 -24.23 -8.29 26.15
CA HIS A 242 -25.47 -8.48 26.94
C HIS A 242 -26.63 -9.10 26.14
N LEU A 243 -26.49 -9.25 24.82
CA LEU A 243 -27.55 -9.78 23.97
C LEU A 243 -27.58 -11.32 24.04
N PRO A 244 -28.78 -11.95 24.05
CA PRO A 244 -28.92 -13.40 24.18
C PRO A 244 -28.13 -14.20 23.13
N GLU A 245 -28.06 -13.70 21.90
CA GLU A 245 -27.30 -14.38 20.84
C GLU A 245 -25.77 -14.33 21.04
N PHE A 246 -25.24 -13.44 21.88
CA PHE A 246 -23.81 -13.33 22.22
C PHE A 246 -23.46 -13.99 23.56
N GLU A 247 -24.45 -14.42 24.37
CA GLU A 247 -24.22 -14.98 25.71
C GLU A 247 -23.27 -16.19 25.70
N HIS A 248 -23.41 -17.07 24.70
CA HIS A 248 -22.55 -18.24 24.53
C HIS A 248 -21.07 -17.91 24.24
N LEU A 249 -20.78 -16.67 23.84
CA LEU A 249 -19.41 -16.20 23.56
C LEU A 249 -18.68 -15.74 24.82
N ARG A 250 -19.38 -15.58 25.95
CA ARG A 250 -18.82 -15.14 27.26
C ARG A 250 -18.02 -13.84 27.17
N LEU A 251 -18.45 -12.93 26.30
CA LEU A 251 -17.83 -11.63 26.13
C LEU A 251 -18.00 -10.76 27.38
N LEU A 252 -16.96 -9.99 27.68
CA LEU A 252 -16.91 -8.96 28.70
C LEU A 252 -16.94 -7.57 28.06
N ALA A 253 -16.86 -6.50 28.87
CA ALA A 253 -16.65 -5.17 28.34
C ALA A 253 -15.26 -5.05 27.66
N ALA A 254 -15.11 -4.11 26.72
CA ALA A 254 -13.87 -4.00 25.94
C ALA A 254 -12.65 -3.57 26.77
N ASP A 255 -12.85 -2.93 27.92
CA ASP A 255 -11.81 -2.61 28.89
C ASP A 255 -11.36 -3.79 29.76
N GLU A 256 -12.11 -4.90 29.75
CA GLU A 256 -11.78 -6.13 30.49
C GLU A 256 -10.92 -7.11 29.68
N PHE A 257 -10.79 -6.93 28.37
CA PHE A 257 -9.90 -7.72 27.53
C PHE A 257 -8.61 -6.97 27.23
N GLU A 258 -7.48 -7.62 27.52
CA GLU A 258 -6.13 -7.09 27.31
C GLU A 258 -5.96 -6.58 25.86
N TYR A 259 -6.40 -7.37 24.88
CA TYR A 259 -6.26 -7.03 23.45
C TYR A 259 -7.14 -5.86 22.97
N THR A 260 -8.02 -5.30 23.79
CA THR A 260 -8.83 -4.13 23.42
C THR A 260 -8.65 -2.93 24.36
N SER A 261 -7.95 -3.10 25.48
CA SER A 261 -7.79 -2.09 26.52
C SER A 261 -6.43 -1.37 26.52
N MET A 262 -5.39 -1.90 25.84
CA MET A 262 -4.02 -1.36 25.91
C MET A 262 -3.91 0.13 25.54
N GLY A 263 -4.70 0.59 24.56
CA GLY A 263 -4.66 1.99 24.13
C GLY A 263 -5.36 2.98 25.08
N GLY A 264 -5.95 2.50 26.18
CA GLY A 264 -6.56 3.32 27.24
C GLY A 264 -7.96 3.88 26.95
N ASP A 265 -8.29 4.20 25.70
CA ASP A 265 -9.63 4.66 25.30
C ASP A 265 -10.29 3.68 24.32
N ILE A 266 -11.35 3.02 24.82
CA ILE A 266 -12.13 2.05 24.04
C ILE A 266 -13.18 2.70 23.13
N ARG A 267 -13.41 4.01 23.24
CA ARG A 267 -14.44 4.76 22.50
C ARG A 267 -13.84 5.60 21.36
N ILE A 268 -14.70 5.92 20.40
CA ILE A 268 -14.44 6.93 19.37
C ILE A 268 -15.56 7.95 19.48
N GLU A 269 -15.22 9.24 19.45
CA GLU A 269 -16.21 10.31 19.52
C GLU A 269 -17.17 10.24 18.31
N GLY A 270 -18.47 10.21 18.57
CA GLY A 270 -19.51 10.16 17.52
C GLY A 270 -19.75 8.79 16.89
N VAL A 271 -19.08 7.73 17.34
CA VAL A 271 -19.27 6.35 16.86
C VAL A 271 -20.10 5.55 17.87
N ASP A 272 -21.05 4.76 17.37
CA ASP A 272 -21.85 3.82 18.16
C ASP A 272 -21.52 2.39 17.71
N ASP A 273 -20.58 1.75 18.40
CA ASP A 273 -20.11 0.39 18.07
C ASP A 273 -21.26 -0.65 18.07
N LYS A 274 -22.35 -0.42 18.83
CA LYS A 274 -23.52 -1.32 18.82
C LYS A 274 -24.31 -1.17 17.54
N LYS A 275 -24.54 0.06 17.10
CA LYS A 275 -25.19 0.33 15.81
C LYS A 275 -24.35 -0.18 14.64
N ASP A 276 -23.03 -0.01 14.72
CA ASP A 276 -22.12 -0.52 13.69
C ASP A 276 -22.11 -2.05 13.63
N MET A 277 -22.28 -2.74 14.78
CA MET A 277 -22.50 -4.20 14.79
C MET A 277 -23.78 -4.60 14.04
N GLU A 278 -24.87 -3.85 14.22
CA GLU A 278 -26.11 -4.09 13.49
C GLU A 278 -25.91 -3.93 11.97
N GLU A 279 -25.18 -2.89 11.54
CA GLU A 279 -24.83 -2.67 10.14
C GLU A 279 -23.93 -3.79 9.59
N THR A 280 -22.93 -4.22 10.35
CA THR A 280 -22.06 -5.36 9.98
C THR A 280 -22.89 -6.64 9.76
N ARG A 281 -23.81 -6.98 10.67
CA ARG A 281 -24.68 -8.17 10.54
C ARG A 281 -25.66 -8.09 9.37
N GLN A 282 -26.25 -6.92 9.16
CA GLN A 282 -27.12 -6.66 8.00
C GLN A 282 -26.35 -6.85 6.70
N THR A 283 -25.10 -6.39 6.68
CA THR A 283 -24.21 -6.49 5.53
C THR A 283 -23.80 -7.93 5.24
N PHE A 284 -23.44 -8.72 6.26
CA PHE A 284 -23.21 -10.16 6.11
C PHE A 284 -24.42 -10.84 5.45
N SER A 285 -25.62 -10.54 5.95
CA SER A 285 -26.88 -11.09 5.43
C SER A 285 -27.15 -10.69 3.98
N LEU A 286 -26.88 -9.42 3.61
CA LEU A 286 -27.03 -8.91 2.24
C LEU A 286 -26.12 -9.63 1.23
N LEU A 287 -24.91 -9.99 1.64
CA LEU A 287 -24.00 -10.81 0.84
C LEU A 287 -24.38 -12.30 0.81
N GLY A 288 -25.43 -12.72 1.52
CA GLY A 288 -25.84 -14.12 1.62
C GLY A 288 -24.95 -14.95 2.55
N LEU A 289 -24.18 -14.29 3.42
CA LEU A 289 -23.39 -14.95 4.45
C LEU A 289 -24.30 -15.26 5.64
N LYS A 290 -24.74 -16.52 5.69
CA LYS A 290 -25.76 -17.03 6.63
C LYS A 290 -25.36 -16.85 8.10
N GLU A 291 -26.35 -16.87 8.97
CA GLU A 291 -26.18 -16.73 10.42
C GLU A 291 -25.20 -17.76 11.01
N ASP A 292 -25.18 -19.00 10.51
CA ASP A 292 -24.21 -20.02 10.94
C ASP A 292 -22.76 -19.57 10.73
N PHE A 293 -22.47 -18.98 9.56
CA PHE A 293 -21.13 -18.46 9.25
C PHE A 293 -20.80 -17.23 10.11
N GLN A 294 -21.77 -16.33 10.33
CA GLN A 294 -21.58 -15.17 11.22
C GLN A 294 -21.27 -15.63 12.65
N SER A 295 -22.02 -16.60 13.17
CA SER A 295 -21.78 -17.19 14.49
C SER A 295 -20.39 -17.80 14.59
N ASP A 296 -19.95 -18.54 13.56
CA ASP A 296 -18.61 -19.14 13.52
C ASP A 296 -17.50 -18.09 13.50
N VAL A 297 -17.67 -16.98 12.77
CA VAL A 297 -16.76 -15.83 12.78
C VAL A 297 -16.69 -15.22 14.18
N PHE A 298 -17.84 -14.96 14.81
CA PHE A 298 -17.89 -14.36 16.16
C PHE A 298 -17.30 -15.28 17.24
N LYS A 299 -17.44 -16.61 17.13
CA LYS A 299 -16.76 -17.56 18.01
C LYS A 299 -15.24 -17.44 17.94
N VAL A 300 -14.69 -17.33 16.72
CA VAL A 300 -13.24 -17.17 16.53
C VAL A 300 -12.75 -15.85 17.09
N LEU A 301 -13.46 -14.75 16.85
CA LEU A 301 -13.11 -13.44 17.40
C LEU A 301 -13.18 -13.40 18.93
N ALA A 302 -14.24 -13.95 19.52
CA ALA A 302 -14.37 -14.05 20.98
C ALA A 302 -13.24 -14.91 21.58
N ALA A 303 -12.89 -16.02 20.93
CA ALA A 303 -11.77 -16.83 21.36
C ALA A 303 -10.45 -16.06 21.36
N ILE A 304 -10.17 -15.23 20.33
CA ILE A 304 -8.97 -14.38 20.31
C ILE A 304 -8.93 -13.45 21.53
N LEU A 305 -10.05 -12.81 21.89
CA LEU A 305 -10.14 -11.95 23.08
C LEU A 305 -9.87 -12.73 24.37
N HIS A 306 -10.47 -13.90 24.53
CA HIS A 306 -10.19 -14.77 25.68
C HIS A 306 -8.72 -15.22 25.72
N LEU A 307 -8.11 -15.54 24.57
CA LEU A 307 -6.71 -15.95 24.50
C LEU A 307 -5.79 -14.86 25.08
N GLY A 308 -6.05 -13.59 24.80
CA GLY A 308 -5.27 -12.46 25.32
C GLY A 308 -5.30 -12.32 26.85
N ASN A 309 -6.36 -12.81 27.49
CA ASN A 309 -6.52 -12.79 28.95
C ASN A 309 -6.03 -14.06 29.65
N VAL A 310 -5.55 -15.08 28.91
CA VAL A 310 -4.98 -16.29 29.54
C VAL A 310 -3.75 -15.88 30.35
N GLU A 311 -3.78 -16.15 31.65
CA GLU A 311 -2.73 -15.72 32.56
C GLU A 311 -1.51 -16.64 32.47
N ILE A 312 -0.35 -16.09 32.10
CA ILE A 312 0.92 -16.82 32.08
C ILE A 312 1.80 -16.32 33.22
N ARG A 313 2.12 -17.20 34.16
CA ARG A 313 2.93 -16.90 35.35
C ARG A 313 4.36 -17.41 35.20
N ASN A 314 5.30 -16.74 35.86
CA ASN A 314 6.65 -17.25 36.04
C ASN A 314 6.62 -18.44 37.00
N SER A 315 7.33 -19.51 36.65
CA SER A 315 7.54 -20.68 37.51
C SER A 315 9.04 -20.88 37.76
N GLY A 316 9.70 -19.86 38.31
CA GLY A 316 11.16 -19.73 38.33
C GLY A 316 11.71 -18.98 37.11
N ASP A 317 13.03 -18.82 37.02
CA ASP A 317 13.66 -17.92 36.03
C ASP A 317 13.54 -18.40 34.57
N ALA A 318 13.39 -19.70 34.35
CA ALA A 318 13.42 -20.32 33.02
C ALA A 318 12.09 -21.00 32.61
N HIS A 319 11.05 -20.93 33.44
CA HIS A 319 9.80 -21.67 33.22
C HIS A 319 8.58 -20.76 33.31
N SER A 320 7.54 -21.15 32.59
CA SER A 320 6.22 -20.53 32.64
C SER A 320 5.17 -21.58 32.96
N SER A 321 4.03 -21.12 33.48
CA SER A 321 2.86 -21.96 33.72
C SER A 321 1.57 -21.17 33.55
N VAL A 322 0.50 -21.86 33.18
CA VAL A 322 -0.87 -21.33 33.19
C VAL A 322 -1.58 -21.87 34.44
N PRO A 323 -2.28 -21.03 35.22
CA PRO A 323 -3.03 -21.47 36.39
C PRO A 323 -4.06 -22.56 36.06
N PRO A 324 -4.22 -23.59 36.90
CA PRO A 324 -5.28 -24.57 36.72
C PRO A 324 -6.65 -23.89 36.87
N GLY A 325 -7.55 -24.13 35.92
CA GLY A 325 -8.91 -23.57 35.96
C GLY A 325 -9.00 -22.11 35.51
N ASP A 326 -8.02 -21.60 34.75
CA ASP A 326 -8.13 -20.30 34.10
C ASP A 326 -9.44 -20.21 33.27
N PRO A 327 -10.33 -19.25 33.56
CA PRO A 327 -11.65 -19.17 32.94
C PRO A 327 -11.58 -18.76 31.46
N HIS A 328 -10.58 -17.97 31.07
CA HIS A 328 -10.39 -17.53 29.70
C HIS A 328 -9.83 -18.65 28.82
N LEU A 329 -8.92 -19.47 29.36
CA LEU A 329 -8.46 -20.70 28.72
C LEU A 329 -9.63 -21.66 28.50
N ALA A 330 -10.48 -21.84 29.52
CA ALA A 330 -11.66 -22.70 29.40
C ALA A 330 -12.62 -22.20 28.30
N ALA A 331 -12.90 -20.88 28.27
CA ALA A 331 -13.72 -20.27 27.22
C ALA A 331 -13.10 -20.43 25.82
N PHE A 332 -11.81 -20.16 25.66
CA PHE A 332 -11.08 -20.37 24.40
C PHE A 332 -11.22 -21.81 23.89
N CYS A 333 -10.93 -22.78 24.76
CA CYS A 333 -10.98 -24.19 24.39
C CYS A 333 -12.39 -24.69 24.08
N GLU A 334 -13.41 -24.14 24.75
CA GLU A 334 -14.82 -24.46 24.48
C GLU A 334 -15.27 -23.90 23.12
N LEU A 335 -15.03 -22.61 22.87
CA LEU A 335 -15.41 -21.92 21.63
C LEU A 335 -14.77 -22.55 20.40
N LEU A 336 -13.48 -22.89 20.51
CA LEU A 336 -12.70 -23.45 19.40
C LEU A 336 -12.60 -24.97 19.43
N SER A 337 -13.26 -25.64 20.39
CA SER A 337 -13.17 -27.10 20.58
C SER A 337 -11.73 -27.63 20.53
N ALA A 338 -10.81 -26.93 21.16
CA ALA A 338 -9.37 -27.19 21.18
C ALA A 338 -8.92 -27.86 22.49
N SER A 339 -7.83 -28.62 22.46
CA SER A 339 -7.31 -29.31 23.65
C SER A 339 -6.65 -28.35 24.63
N ALA A 340 -7.25 -28.14 25.80
CA ALA A 340 -6.68 -27.31 26.88
C ALA A 340 -5.33 -27.83 27.37
N GLU A 341 -5.21 -29.15 27.57
CA GLU A 341 -3.96 -29.80 28.00
C GLU A 341 -2.85 -29.59 26.96
N GLY A 342 -3.18 -29.78 25.68
CA GLY A 342 -2.26 -29.54 24.58
C GLY A 342 -1.80 -28.08 24.55
N LEU A 343 -2.75 -27.15 24.61
CA LEU A 343 -2.47 -25.73 24.50
C LEU A 343 -1.56 -25.24 25.64
N VAL A 344 -1.87 -25.58 26.89
CA VAL A 344 -1.03 -25.23 28.04
C VAL A 344 0.37 -25.82 27.91
N ARG A 345 0.47 -27.09 27.49
CA ARG A 345 1.75 -27.75 27.28
C ARG A 345 2.62 -26.98 26.29
N TRP A 346 2.08 -26.64 25.12
CA TRP A 346 2.85 -26.05 24.02
C TRP A 346 2.97 -24.52 24.07
N LEU A 347 2.18 -23.84 24.89
CA LEU A 347 2.45 -22.45 25.28
C LEU A 347 3.66 -22.36 26.22
N CYS A 348 3.76 -23.25 27.20
CA CYS A 348 4.81 -23.22 28.22
C CYS A 348 6.04 -24.08 27.90
N HIS A 349 6.02 -24.85 26.80
CA HIS A 349 7.13 -25.67 26.35
C HIS A 349 7.31 -25.61 24.84
N ARG A 350 8.55 -25.79 24.38
CA ARG A 350 8.89 -25.93 22.97
C ARG A 350 9.57 -27.26 22.68
N ARG A 351 9.30 -27.83 21.51
CA ARG A 351 9.99 -29.02 21.00
C ARG A 351 11.25 -28.59 20.24
N ILE A 352 12.35 -29.29 20.49
CA ILE A 352 13.62 -29.11 19.79
C ILE A 352 13.98 -30.45 19.17
N VAL A 353 13.92 -30.52 17.84
CA VAL A 353 14.28 -31.71 17.07
C VAL A 353 15.78 -31.64 16.76
N LEU A 354 16.55 -32.51 17.38
CA LEU A 354 17.98 -32.74 17.10
C LEU A 354 18.13 -33.95 16.17
N VAL A 355 19.30 -34.12 15.56
CA VAL A 355 19.55 -35.22 14.61
C VAL A 355 19.36 -36.61 15.25
N ALA A 356 19.65 -36.74 16.55
CA ALA A 356 19.58 -38.00 17.28
C ALA A 356 18.37 -38.13 18.22
N GLU A 357 17.76 -37.03 18.64
CA GLU A 357 16.70 -37.03 19.66
C GLU A 357 15.75 -35.83 19.53
N THR A 358 14.59 -35.92 20.17
CA THR A 358 13.65 -34.81 20.30
C THR A 358 13.53 -34.43 21.77
N VAL A 359 13.88 -33.19 22.11
CA VAL A 359 13.87 -32.69 23.48
C VAL A 359 12.74 -31.66 23.64
N VAL A 360 11.93 -31.80 24.67
CA VAL A 360 10.95 -30.79 25.07
C VAL A 360 11.55 -29.94 26.17
N LYS A 361 11.64 -28.63 25.97
CA LYS A 361 12.17 -27.70 26.97
C LYS A 361 11.11 -26.69 27.38
N PRO A 362 11.03 -26.34 28.67
CA PRO A 362 10.20 -25.25 29.15
C PRO A 362 10.66 -23.92 28.54
N VAL A 363 9.74 -22.96 28.46
CA VAL A 363 10.02 -21.59 28.01
C VAL A 363 9.72 -20.58 29.13
N PRO A 364 10.49 -19.46 29.21
CA PRO A 364 10.20 -18.38 30.14
C PRO A 364 8.89 -17.67 29.79
N LYS A 365 8.30 -16.95 30.75
CA LYS A 365 7.01 -16.25 30.58
C LYS A 365 6.96 -15.36 29.35
N GLU A 366 7.99 -14.54 29.13
CA GLU A 366 8.04 -13.61 27.99
C GLU A 366 7.85 -14.34 26.66
N ARG A 367 8.56 -15.46 26.46
CA ARG A 367 8.42 -16.26 25.24
C ARG A 367 7.08 -16.98 25.12
N ALA A 368 6.49 -17.39 26.24
CA ALA A 368 5.17 -17.99 26.25
C ALA A 368 4.08 -16.96 25.89
N VAL A 369 4.21 -15.71 26.36
CA VAL A 369 3.34 -14.58 25.97
C VAL A 369 3.52 -14.28 24.47
N SER A 370 4.76 -14.16 23.97
CA SER A 370 5.01 -13.99 22.53
C SER A 370 4.40 -15.13 21.69
N ALA A 371 4.45 -16.38 22.16
CA ALA A 371 3.86 -17.52 21.46
C ALA A 371 2.32 -17.47 21.46
N ARG A 372 1.70 -17.07 22.58
CA ARG A 372 0.26 -16.83 22.68
C ARG A 372 -0.19 -15.73 21.71
N ASP A 373 0.54 -14.63 21.67
CA ASP A 373 0.23 -13.48 20.83
C ASP A 373 0.45 -13.83 19.34
N ALA A 374 1.51 -14.58 19.02
CA ALA A 374 1.70 -15.14 17.68
C ALA A 374 0.53 -16.03 17.24
N LEU A 375 0.00 -16.87 18.15
CA LEU A 375 -1.17 -17.70 17.87
C LEU A 375 -2.40 -16.83 17.57
N ALA A 376 -2.67 -15.80 18.38
CA ALA A 376 -3.77 -14.87 18.17
C ALA A 376 -3.69 -14.16 16.80
N LYS A 377 -2.51 -13.63 16.46
CA LYS A 377 -2.23 -13.01 15.15
C LYS A 377 -2.53 -13.94 13.97
N GLN A 378 -2.11 -15.20 14.06
CA GLN A 378 -2.31 -16.19 12.99
C GLN A 378 -3.78 -16.59 12.84
N ILE A 379 -4.50 -16.81 13.95
CA ILE A 379 -5.94 -17.09 13.91
C ILE A 379 -6.68 -15.93 13.24
N TYR A 380 -6.37 -14.68 13.61
CA TYR A 380 -6.99 -13.49 13.03
C TYR A 380 -6.69 -13.35 11.53
N ALA A 381 -5.43 -13.54 11.12
CA ALA A 381 -5.03 -13.45 9.72
C ALA A 381 -5.77 -14.48 8.84
N HIS A 382 -5.88 -15.73 9.31
CA HIS A 382 -6.64 -16.76 8.60
C HIS A 382 -8.14 -16.49 8.58
N LEU A 383 -8.71 -15.97 9.68
CA LEU A 383 -10.11 -15.56 9.73
C LEU A 383 -10.39 -14.44 8.72
N PHE A 384 -9.53 -13.43 8.68
CA PHE A 384 -9.60 -12.32 7.72
C PHE A 384 -9.61 -12.86 6.28
N ASP A 385 -8.63 -13.69 5.91
CA ASP A 385 -8.56 -14.31 4.58
C ASP A 385 -9.82 -15.15 4.27
N CYS A 386 -10.35 -15.88 5.25
CA CYS A 386 -11.56 -16.67 5.10
C CYS A 386 -12.78 -15.79 4.76
N ILE A 387 -12.95 -14.69 5.50
CA ILE A 387 -14.04 -13.73 5.26
C ILE A 387 -13.91 -13.13 3.86
N ILE A 388 -12.72 -12.68 3.46
CA ILE A 388 -12.46 -12.15 2.11
C ILE A 388 -12.78 -13.20 1.02
N LYS A 389 -12.35 -14.46 1.19
CA LYS A 389 -12.67 -15.55 0.24
C LYS A 389 -14.18 -15.77 0.12
N ARG A 390 -14.93 -15.67 1.23
CA ARG A 390 -16.40 -15.81 1.22
C ARG A 390 -17.09 -14.61 0.58
N ILE A 391 -16.61 -13.39 0.84
CA ILE A 391 -17.08 -12.18 0.13
C ILE A 391 -16.88 -12.35 -1.37
N ASN A 392 -15.68 -12.73 -1.82
CA ASN A 392 -15.40 -12.95 -3.23
C ASN A 392 -16.32 -14.01 -3.86
N THR A 393 -16.59 -15.11 -3.14
CA THR A 393 -17.53 -16.13 -3.61
C THR A 393 -18.95 -15.57 -3.76
N ALA A 394 -19.38 -14.66 -2.88
CA ALA A 394 -20.68 -14.01 -2.94
C ALA A 394 -20.79 -12.93 -4.04
N LEU A 395 -19.64 -12.36 -4.44
CA LEU A 395 -19.53 -11.35 -5.50
C LEU A 395 -19.34 -11.96 -6.91
N GLN A 396 -19.06 -13.26 -7.01
CA GLN A 396 -18.98 -13.97 -8.28
C GLN A 396 -20.38 -14.19 -8.87
N VAL A 397 -20.54 -13.84 -10.15
CA VAL A 397 -21.76 -14.11 -10.93
C VAL A 397 -21.41 -15.01 -12.11
N PRO A 398 -22.30 -15.94 -12.51
CA PRO A 398 -22.09 -16.74 -13.70
C PRO A 398 -21.91 -15.88 -14.96
N GLY A 399 -20.74 -16.00 -15.58
CA GLY A 399 -20.33 -15.25 -16.77
C GLY A 399 -18.82 -15.30 -16.95
N GLN A 400 -18.34 -15.04 -18.17
CA GLN A 400 -16.90 -14.88 -18.41
C GLN A 400 -16.54 -13.40 -18.37
N GLN A 401 -15.62 -13.04 -17.49
CA GLN A 401 -15.04 -11.69 -17.45
C GLN A 401 -14.35 -11.39 -18.79
N HIS A 402 -14.73 -10.27 -19.40
CA HIS A 402 -14.14 -9.75 -20.63
C HIS A 402 -13.03 -8.75 -20.34
N ALA A 403 -13.29 -7.82 -19.40
CA ALA A 403 -12.36 -6.79 -18.97
C ALA A 403 -12.59 -6.49 -17.48
N PHE A 404 -11.66 -5.76 -16.85
CA PHE A 404 -11.85 -5.26 -15.49
C PHE A 404 -11.33 -3.83 -15.30
N ILE A 405 -11.87 -3.17 -14.28
CA ILE A 405 -11.29 -1.96 -13.70
C ILE A 405 -10.93 -2.28 -12.25
N GLY A 406 -9.66 -2.20 -11.91
CA GLY A 406 -9.14 -2.38 -10.56
C GLY A 406 -9.15 -1.07 -9.79
N VAL A 407 -9.64 -1.06 -8.56
CA VAL A 407 -9.55 0.10 -7.66
C VAL A 407 -8.62 -0.25 -6.50
N LEU A 408 -7.48 0.43 -6.41
CA LEU A 408 -6.48 0.24 -5.36
C LEU A 408 -6.67 1.28 -4.25
N ASP A 409 -6.94 0.78 -3.05
CA ASP A 409 -7.03 1.52 -1.79
C ASP A 409 -6.04 0.89 -0.79
N ILE A 410 -4.85 1.48 -0.67
CA ILE A 410 -3.82 1.04 0.27
C ILE A 410 -3.66 2.05 1.40
N TYR A 411 -3.18 1.62 2.56
CA TYR A 411 -2.77 2.53 3.62
C TYR A 411 -1.74 3.55 3.11
N GLY A 412 -1.78 4.75 3.67
CA GLY A 412 -0.88 5.84 3.28
C GLY A 412 0.50 5.69 3.90
N PHE A 413 1.42 6.57 3.50
CA PHE A 413 2.65 6.81 4.27
C PHE A 413 2.29 7.24 5.70
N GLU A 414 3.00 6.73 6.70
CA GLU A 414 2.72 6.97 8.12
C GLU A 414 4.00 7.31 8.89
N THR A 415 3.90 8.30 9.77
CA THR A 415 4.97 8.69 10.71
C THR A 415 4.36 9.17 12.02
N PHE A 416 4.78 8.51 13.09
CA PHE A 416 4.39 8.76 14.48
C PHE A 416 5.62 9.14 15.32
N ASP A 417 5.40 9.49 16.59
CA ASP A 417 6.48 9.75 17.54
C ASP A 417 7.35 8.51 17.79
N ILE A 418 6.74 7.32 17.71
CA ILE A 418 7.43 6.02 17.81
C ILE A 418 7.04 5.18 16.60
N ASN A 419 8.00 4.99 15.68
CA ASN A 419 7.82 4.10 14.52
C ASN A 419 8.55 2.78 14.74
N SER A 420 7.91 1.67 14.36
CA SER A 420 8.47 0.33 14.47
C SER A 420 8.40 -0.41 13.12
N PHE A 421 8.51 -1.74 13.15
CA PHE A 421 8.51 -2.60 11.96
C PHE A 421 7.27 -2.41 11.08
N GLU A 422 6.11 -2.13 11.68
CA GLU A 422 4.86 -1.89 10.96
C GLU A 422 4.94 -0.67 10.05
N GLN A 423 5.37 0.48 10.58
CA GLN A 423 5.54 1.69 9.79
C GLN A 423 6.63 1.51 8.73
N PHE A 424 7.71 0.81 9.06
CA PHE A 424 8.77 0.50 8.10
C PHE A 424 8.22 -0.27 6.89
N CYS A 425 7.45 -1.33 7.14
CA CYS A 425 6.75 -2.09 6.12
C CYS A 425 5.78 -1.23 5.30
N ILE A 426 4.95 -0.42 5.98
CA ILE A 426 3.97 0.47 5.35
C ILE A 426 4.65 1.47 4.41
N ASN A 427 5.71 2.13 4.87
CA ASN A 427 6.43 3.15 4.12
C ASN A 427 7.22 2.53 2.95
N TYR A 428 7.80 1.35 3.13
CA TYR A 428 8.41 0.59 2.04
C TYR A 428 7.40 0.20 0.94
N ALA A 429 6.18 -0.21 1.29
CA ALA A 429 5.14 -0.45 0.29
C ALA A 429 4.76 0.83 -0.47
N ASN A 430 4.72 1.98 0.21
CA ASN A 430 4.48 3.27 -0.43
C ASN A 430 5.63 3.69 -1.35
N GLU A 431 6.89 3.41 -1.02
CA GLU A 431 8.03 3.62 -1.93
C GLU A 431 7.85 2.85 -3.25
N LYS A 432 7.41 1.59 -3.17
CA LYS A 432 7.15 0.76 -4.35
C LYS A 432 6.01 1.30 -5.22
N LEU A 433 4.96 1.83 -4.60
CA LEU A 433 3.87 2.50 -5.34
C LEU A 433 4.35 3.80 -6.00
N GLN A 434 5.14 4.60 -5.28
CA GLN A 434 5.73 5.83 -5.78
C GLN A 434 6.68 5.57 -6.96
N GLN A 435 7.49 4.51 -6.88
CA GLN A 435 8.34 4.07 -7.98
C GLN A 435 7.53 3.78 -9.24
N GLN A 436 6.43 3.03 -9.09
CA GLN A 436 5.59 2.68 -10.23
C GLN A 436 4.88 3.90 -10.82
N PHE A 437 4.47 4.84 -9.98
CA PHE A 437 3.95 6.14 -10.42
C PHE A 437 5.01 6.90 -11.23
N ASN A 438 6.23 7.04 -10.71
CA ASN A 438 7.31 7.74 -11.39
C ASN A 438 7.66 7.09 -12.75
N LEU A 439 7.71 5.75 -12.81
CA LEU A 439 7.93 5.01 -14.05
C LEU A 439 6.83 5.27 -15.09
N HIS A 440 5.56 5.26 -14.67
CA HIS A 440 4.45 5.45 -15.60
C HIS A 440 4.34 6.89 -16.09
N VAL A 441 4.41 7.87 -15.18
CA VAL A 441 4.19 9.29 -15.50
C VAL A 441 5.37 9.89 -16.26
N PHE A 442 6.61 9.56 -15.87
CA PHE A 442 7.78 10.20 -16.45
C PHE A 442 8.45 9.30 -17.48
N LYS A 443 8.75 8.05 -17.13
CA LYS A 443 9.62 7.22 -17.98
C LYS A 443 8.91 6.73 -19.24
N LEU A 444 7.68 6.22 -19.14
CA LEU A 444 6.95 5.73 -20.31
C LEU A 444 6.55 6.88 -21.26
N GLU A 445 6.15 8.03 -20.73
CA GLU A 445 5.87 9.22 -21.54
C GLU A 445 7.14 9.72 -22.26
N GLN A 446 8.28 9.77 -21.56
CA GLN A 446 9.56 10.13 -22.18
C GLN A 446 9.96 9.16 -23.29
N GLU A 447 9.79 7.86 -23.08
CA GLU A 447 10.06 6.83 -24.08
C GLU A 447 9.14 6.95 -25.30
N GLU A 448 7.91 7.44 -25.14
CA GLU A 448 6.98 7.74 -26.24
C GLU A 448 7.45 8.96 -27.05
N TYR A 449 7.77 10.08 -26.38
CA TYR A 449 8.29 11.28 -27.06
C TYR A 449 9.57 11.00 -27.85
N MET A 450 10.48 10.19 -27.28
CA MET A 450 11.71 9.76 -27.95
C MET A 450 11.42 8.87 -29.16
N ARG A 451 10.35 8.05 -29.11
CA ARG A 451 9.95 7.16 -30.22
C ARG A 451 9.34 7.94 -31.38
N GLU A 452 8.59 9.00 -31.07
CA GLU A 452 7.93 9.88 -32.05
C GLU A 452 8.88 10.98 -32.60
N ASP A 453 10.18 10.92 -32.28
CA ASP A 453 11.21 11.91 -32.67
C ASP A 453 10.84 13.36 -32.29
N ILE A 454 10.10 13.53 -31.17
CA ILE A 454 9.70 14.84 -30.68
C ILE A 454 10.84 15.42 -29.81
N PRO A 455 11.31 16.66 -30.06
CA PRO A 455 12.32 17.28 -29.23
C PRO A 455 11.82 17.45 -27.79
N TRP A 456 12.39 16.68 -26.86
CA TRP A 456 11.99 16.66 -25.46
C TRP A 456 13.11 17.14 -24.56
N THR A 457 12.78 18.02 -23.63
CA THR A 457 13.64 18.37 -22.50
C THR A 457 13.33 17.40 -21.36
N LEU A 458 14.32 16.60 -20.97
CA LEU A 458 14.21 15.68 -19.82
C LEU A 458 13.70 16.44 -18.60
N ILE A 459 12.52 16.04 -18.12
CA ILE A 459 12.00 16.52 -16.84
C ILE A 459 12.75 15.73 -15.77
N ASP A 460 13.48 16.45 -14.94
CA ASP A 460 14.12 15.88 -13.76
C ASP A 460 13.03 15.50 -12.76
N PHE A 461 13.09 14.26 -12.27
CA PHE A 461 12.19 13.76 -11.25
C PHE A 461 12.99 12.98 -10.21
N TYR A 462 12.47 12.93 -8.99
CA TYR A 462 13.12 12.19 -7.92
C TYR A 462 12.97 10.69 -8.14
N ASP A 463 14.07 10.03 -8.54
CA ASP A 463 14.14 8.57 -8.60
C ASP A 463 14.36 7.99 -7.19
N ASN A 464 13.38 7.22 -6.73
CA ASN A 464 13.39 6.58 -5.42
C ASN A 464 13.94 5.14 -5.44
N GLN A 465 14.51 4.67 -6.56
CA GLN A 465 15.23 3.38 -6.59
C GLN A 465 16.34 3.27 -5.51
N PRO A 466 17.13 4.32 -5.20
CA PRO A 466 18.18 4.21 -4.19
C PRO A 466 17.68 3.89 -2.77
N VAL A 467 16.53 4.44 -2.34
CA VAL A 467 15.93 4.10 -1.04
C VAL A 467 15.31 2.70 -1.06
N ILE A 468 14.74 2.29 -2.20
CA ILE A 468 14.24 0.91 -2.38
C ILE A 468 15.39 -0.09 -2.25
N ASP A 469 16.53 0.16 -2.89
CA ASP A 469 17.72 -0.70 -2.81
C ASP A 469 18.28 -0.77 -1.39
N LEU A 470 18.32 0.36 -0.68
CA LEU A 470 18.70 0.42 0.74
C LEU A 470 17.83 -0.54 1.59
N ILE A 471 16.55 -0.68 1.26
CA ILE A 471 15.60 -1.51 1.99
C ILE A 471 15.68 -2.99 1.58
N GLU A 472 15.53 -3.30 0.28
CA GLU A 472 15.25 -4.66 -0.21
C GLU A 472 16.45 -5.38 -0.83
N ALA A 473 17.51 -4.66 -1.23
CA ALA A 473 18.62 -5.27 -1.94
C ALA A 473 19.44 -6.19 -1.02
N LYS A 474 20.35 -6.96 -1.61
CA LYS A 474 21.35 -7.71 -0.85
C LYS A 474 22.19 -6.74 -0.02
N MET A 475 22.45 -7.10 1.24
CA MET A 475 23.07 -6.22 2.24
C MET A 475 22.23 -4.97 2.58
N GLY A 476 20.96 -4.92 2.17
CA GLY A 476 19.99 -3.91 2.59
C GLY A 476 19.40 -4.23 3.97
N ILE A 477 18.55 -3.34 4.47
CA ILE A 477 17.98 -3.42 5.82
C ILE A 477 17.25 -4.74 6.06
N LEU A 478 16.41 -5.16 5.12
CA LEU A 478 15.61 -6.39 5.23
C LEU A 478 16.46 -7.66 5.16
N ASP A 479 17.49 -7.68 4.31
CA ASP A 479 18.41 -8.82 4.18
C ASP A 479 19.22 -9.00 5.47
N LEU A 480 19.75 -7.90 6.02
CA LEU A 480 20.47 -7.88 7.30
C LEU A 480 19.57 -8.28 8.48
N LEU A 481 18.29 -7.91 8.46
CA LEU A 481 17.30 -8.33 9.46
C LEU A 481 17.03 -9.84 9.39
N ASP A 482 16.83 -10.38 8.18
CA ASP A 482 16.65 -11.81 7.96
C ASP A 482 17.88 -12.62 8.42
N GLU A 483 19.09 -12.14 8.14
CA GLU A 483 20.33 -12.76 8.63
C GLU A 483 20.41 -12.78 10.16
N GLU A 484 20.10 -11.67 10.84
CA GLU A 484 20.13 -11.63 12.31
C GLU A 484 19.04 -12.52 12.91
N CYS A 485 17.88 -12.62 12.27
CA CYS A 485 16.80 -13.51 12.70
C CYS A 485 17.24 -14.98 12.73
N LEU A 486 18.14 -15.40 11.82
CA LEU A 486 18.70 -16.75 11.76
C LEU A 486 19.76 -17.01 12.84
N PHE A 487 20.35 -15.97 13.43
CA PHE A 487 21.38 -16.12 14.45
C PHE A 487 20.75 -16.44 15.83
N PRO A 488 21.11 -17.57 16.48
CA PRO A 488 20.46 -17.98 17.74
C PRO A 488 20.59 -17.00 18.91
N GLN A 489 21.63 -16.16 18.89
CA GLN A 489 21.90 -15.11 19.87
C GLN A 489 21.66 -13.70 19.28
N GLY A 490 21.02 -13.61 18.11
CA GLY A 490 20.71 -12.33 17.48
C GLY A 490 19.71 -11.53 18.30
N THR A 491 19.98 -10.23 18.42
CA THR A 491 19.20 -9.24 19.16
C THR A 491 18.92 -8.01 18.30
N ASP A 492 17.91 -7.22 18.66
CA ASP A 492 17.63 -5.94 17.97
C ASP A 492 18.85 -5.01 17.99
N GLN A 493 19.61 -5.00 19.11
CA GLN A 493 20.81 -4.18 19.24
C GLN A 493 21.97 -4.64 18.35
N SER A 494 22.19 -5.96 18.23
CA SER A 494 23.23 -6.49 17.36
C SER A 494 22.89 -6.30 15.88
N TRP A 495 21.61 -6.39 15.52
CA TRP A 495 21.12 -6.02 14.19
C TRP A 495 21.32 -4.53 13.91
N LEU A 496 20.92 -3.64 14.81
CA LEU A 496 21.10 -2.20 14.64
C LEU A 496 22.58 -1.83 14.46
N GLN A 497 23.47 -2.45 15.24
CA GLN A 497 24.91 -2.25 15.07
C GLN A 497 25.41 -2.73 13.70
N LYS A 498 24.85 -3.84 13.16
CA LYS A 498 25.13 -4.25 11.78
C LYS A 498 24.67 -3.19 10.78
N LEU A 499 23.48 -2.63 10.93
CA LEU A 499 23.01 -1.55 10.04
C LEU A 499 24.00 -0.38 10.02
N PHE A 500 24.44 0.11 11.18
CA PHE A 500 25.45 1.17 11.25
C PHE A 500 26.79 0.77 10.60
N ASN A 501 27.21 -0.48 10.73
CA ASN A 501 28.49 -0.90 10.14
C ASN A 501 28.45 -0.98 8.60
N TYR A 502 27.29 -1.34 8.03
CA TYR A 502 27.15 -1.59 6.59
C TYR A 502 26.54 -0.41 5.81
N LEU A 503 25.69 0.41 6.44
CA LEU A 503 24.85 1.40 5.77
C LEU A 503 25.18 2.86 6.10
N ASP A 504 26.06 3.14 7.06
CA ASP A 504 26.38 4.52 7.51
C ASP A 504 26.97 5.43 6.41
N ALA A 505 27.54 4.83 5.36
CA ALA A 505 28.02 5.58 4.19
C ALA A 505 26.90 5.98 3.20
N ASN A 506 25.69 5.43 3.34
CA ASN A 506 24.58 5.71 2.43
C ASN A 506 23.90 7.05 2.83
N PRO A 507 23.76 8.03 1.92
CA PRO A 507 23.18 9.33 2.24
C PRO A 507 21.68 9.27 2.63
N LEU A 508 21.01 8.16 2.38
CA LEU A 508 19.60 7.95 2.71
C LEU A 508 19.40 7.22 4.05
N PHE A 509 20.49 6.90 4.75
CA PHE A 509 20.48 6.23 6.05
C PHE A 509 21.25 7.08 7.06
N GLU A 510 20.64 7.38 8.21
CA GLU A 510 21.29 8.17 9.26
C GLU A 510 21.21 7.49 10.62
N LYS A 511 22.27 7.69 11.42
CA LYS A 511 22.27 7.38 12.85
C LYS A 511 21.81 8.60 13.66
N PRO A 512 20.73 8.50 14.46
CA PRO A 512 20.35 9.55 15.39
C PRO A 512 21.49 9.92 16.35
N ARG A 513 21.73 11.22 16.56
CA ARG A 513 22.86 11.69 17.40
C ARG A 513 22.72 11.31 18.89
N LEU A 514 21.48 11.20 19.38
CA LEU A 514 21.16 11.03 20.80
C LEU A 514 20.57 9.64 21.13
N SER A 515 20.32 8.80 20.13
CA SER A 515 19.77 7.46 20.31
C SER A 515 20.76 6.40 19.83
N ASN A 516 20.89 5.32 20.60
CA ASN A 516 21.59 4.10 20.19
C ASN A 516 20.63 2.95 19.91
N GLU A 517 19.32 3.23 19.88
CA GLU A 517 18.24 2.25 19.73
C GLU A 517 17.38 2.52 18.49
N ALA A 518 17.80 3.44 17.62
CA ALA A 518 17.04 3.84 16.44
C ALA A 518 17.92 4.10 15.22
N PHE A 519 17.29 4.10 14.04
CA PHE A 519 17.90 4.48 12.75
C PHE A 519 16.92 5.34 11.94
N VAL A 520 17.44 6.16 11.02
CA VAL A 520 16.62 7.05 10.18
C VAL A 520 16.76 6.67 8.72
N ILE A 521 15.64 6.70 7.98
CA ILE A 521 15.62 6.56 6.53
C ILE A 521 15.05 7.84 5.91
N GLN A 522 15.72 8.34 4.88
CA GLN A 522 15.18 9.37 4.00
C GLN A 522 14.25 8.70 2.97
N HIS A 523 12.94 8.79 3.20
CA HIS A 523 11.93 8.35 2.24
C HIS A 523 11.60 9.48 1.25
N PHE A 524 10.79 9.15 0.23
CA PHE A 524 10.29 10.12 -0.76
C PHE A 524 9.46 11.26 -0.12
N ALA A 525 8.75 10.96 0.97
CA ALA A 525 7.86 11.91 1.64
C ALA A 525 8.55 12.69 2.76
N ASP A 526 9.30 11.99 3.64
CA ASP A 526 10.00 12.61 4.77
C ASP A 526 11.11 11.70 5.33
N LYS A 527 11.90 12.20 6.28
CA LYS A 527 12.78 11.40 7.14
C LYS A 527 11.96 10.72 8.23
N VAL A 528 12.12 9.40 8.36
CA VAL A 528 11.45 8.63 9.43
C VAL A 528 12.47 7.96 10.32
N GLU A 529 12.36 8.20 11.63
CA GLU A 529 13.12 7.49 12.68
C GLU A 529 12.37 6.24 13.13
N TYR A 530 13.02 5.08 13.08
CA TYR A 530 12.49 3.78 13.50
C TYR A 530 13.25 3.25 14.72
N GLN A 531 12.51 2.83 15.74
CA GLN A 531 13.07 2.17 16.93
C GLN A 531 13.36 0.71 16.63
N CYS A 532 14.57 0.22 16.93
CA CYS A 532 14.97 -1.15 16.60
C CYS A 532 14.26 -2.22 17.44
N THR A 533 13.77 -1.84 18.63
CA THR A 533 13.12 -2.76 19.58
C THR A 533 11.95 -3.51 18.93
N GLY A 534 11.99 -4.84 19.03
CA GLY A 534 10.96 -5.73 18.53
C GLY A 534 11.05 -6.08 17.04
N PHE A 535 12.00 -5.53 16.27
CA PHE A 535 12.13 -5.83 14.84
C PHE A 535 12.40 -7.32 14.57
N LEU A 536 13.31 -7.96 15.33
CA LEU A 536 13.59 -9.39 15.14
C LEU A 536 12.39 -10.25 15.50
N GLU A 537 11.70 -9.93 16.61
CA GLU A 537 10.54 -10.70 17.06
C GLU A 537 9.40 -10.61 16.04
N LYS A 538 9.08 -9.38 15.61
CA LYS A 538 8.04 -9.12 14.60
C LYS A 538 8.37 -9.80 13.28
N ASN A 539 9.62 -9.72 12.81
CA ASN A 539 10.01 -10.37 11.55
C ASN A 539 10.03 -11.91 11.64
N ARG A 540 10.35 -12.49 12.81
CA ARG A 540 10.38 -13.95 12.97
C ARG A 540 8.98 -14.56 12.80
N ASP A 541 7.93 -13.90 13.30
CA ASP A 541 6.51 -14.35 13.32
C ASP A 541 6.35 -15.88 13.47
N ALA A 542 7.22 -16.46 14.29
CA ALA A 542 7.46 -17.88 14.31
C ALA A 542 6.48 -18.54 15.28
N LEU A 543 5.41 -19.11 14.74
CA LEU A 543 4.48 -19.93 15.52
C LEU A 543 5.03 -21.36 15.68
N TYR A 544 4.91 -21.91 16.89
CA TYR A 544 5.29 -23.30 17.15
C TYR A 544 4.38 -24.26 16.38
N GLU A 545 4.97 -25.21 15.64
CA GLU A 545 4.24 -26.18 14.81
C GLU A 545 3.23 -26.98 15.63
N GLU A 546 3.54 -27.24 16.90
CA GLU A 546 2.66 -27.95 17.82
C GLU A 546 1.39 -27.16 18.17
N LEU A 547 1.49 -25.83 18.28
CA LEU A 547 0.31 -24.97 18.49
C LEU A 547 -0.58 -24.98 17.23
N VAL A 548 0.03 -25.01 16.04
CA VAL A 548 -0.70 -25.15 14.77
C VAL A 548 -1.41 -26.50 14.69
N ASP A 549 -0.73 -27.58 15.06
CA ASP A 549 -1.30 -28.93 15.04
C ASP A 549 -2.53 -29.04 15.96
N ILE A 550 -2.51 -28.40 17.14
CA ILE A 550 -3.68 -28.36 18.05
C ILE A 550 -4.89 -27.70 17.38
N LEU A 551 -4.68 -26.58 16.67
CA LEU A 551 -5.78 -25.89 15.98
C LEU A 551 -6.24 -26.65 14.74
N ARG A 552 -5.32 -27.33 14.05
CA ARG A 552 -5.63 -28.20 12.90
C ARG A 552 -6.48 -29.41 13.31
N ASP A 553 -6.20 -29.98 14.48
CA ASP A 553 -6.93 -31.13 15.04
C ASP A 553 -8.19 -30.72 15.82
N SER A 554 -8.55 -29.43 15.80
CA SER A 554 -9.77 -28.93 16.42
C SER A 554 -11.01 -29.65 15.88
N LYS A 555 -11.97 -29.94 16.78
CA LYS A 555 -13.27 -30.48 16.40
C LYS A 555 -14.22 -29.43 15.82
N PHE A 556 -13.80 -28.17 15.78
CA PHE A 556 -14.51 -27.07 15.14
C PHE A 556 -14.06 -26.95 13.68
N PRO A 557 -14.85 -27.43 12.70
CA PRO A 557 -14.37 -27.58 11.32
C PRO A 557 -14.01 -26.24 10.66
N PHE A 558 -14.68 -25.17 11.07
CA PHE A 558 -14.40 -23.82 10.59
C PHE A 558 -12.96 -23.40 10.85
N LEU A 559 -12.47 -23.59 12.08
CA LEU A 559 -11.09 -23.32 12.48
C LEU A 559 -10.11 -24.32 11.86
N ALA A 560 -10.43 -25.62 11.86
CA ALA A 560 -9.54 -26.65 11.33
C ALA A 560 -9.16 -26.38 9.86
N ASN A 561 -10.11 -25.84 9.07
CA ASN A 561 -9.88 -25.47 7.67
C ASN A 561 -8.85 -24.34 7.48
N PHE A 562 -8.57 -23.51 8.50
CA PHE A 562 -7.56 -22.46 8.41
C PHE A 562 -6.16 -23.05 8.26
N PHE A 563 -5.91 -24.21 8.88
CA PHE A 563 -4.58 -24.83 9.01
C PHE A 563 -4.42 -26.11 8.18
N GLN A 564 -5.34 -26.40 7.27
CA GLN A 564 -5.20 -27.49 6.30
C GLN A 564 -4.26 -27.06 5.17
N GLU A 565 -3.28 -27.90 4.84
CA GLU A 565 -2.44 -27.69 3.66
C GLU A 565 -3.27 -27.87 2.37
N GLU A 566 -3.34 -26.84 1.53
CA GLU A 566 -3.89 -26.97 0.18
C GLU A 566 -3.05 -28.01 -0.59
N LYS A 567 -3.61 -29.18 -0.88
CA LYS A 567 -3.00 -30.15 -1.80
C LYS A 567 -2.87 -29.48 -3.17
N GLN A 568 -1.67 -28.99 -3.49
CA GLN A 568 -1.37 -28.59 -4.87
C GLN A 568 -1.66 -29.78 -5.77
N SER A 569 -2.63 -29.61 -6.67
CA SER A 569 -2.93 -30.58 -7.72
C SER A 569 -1.68 -30.73 -8.58
N SER A 570 -0.90 -31.78 -8.34
CA SER A 570 0.26 -32.11 -9.14
C SER A 570 -0.21 -32.39 -10.57
N VAL A 571 0.08 -31.47 -11.47
CA VAL A 571 0.02 -31.74 -12.91
C VAL A 571 0.96 -32.91 -13.18
N ASN A 572 0.42 -33.96 -13.80
CA ASN A 572 1.13 -35.20 -14.12
C ASN A 572 2.32 -34.94 -15.06
N SER A 573 3.50 -34.69 -14.51
CA SER A 573 4.77 -34.90 -15.21
C SER A 573 5.45 -36.14 -14.61
N LYS A 574 5.47 -37.24 -15.38
CA LYS A 574 6.24 -38.45 -15.04
C LYS A 574 7.74 -38.12 -15.08
N GLY A 575 8.29 -37.73 -13.94
CA GLY A 575 9.71 -37.55 -13.69
C GLY A 575 10.11 -38.28 -12.41
N ILE A 576 11.18 -39.07 -12.48
CA ILE A 576 11.69 -39.92 -11.41
C ILE A 576 11.98 -39.08 -10.15
N LYS A 577 11.34 -39.42 -9.02
CA LYS A 577 11.60 -38.79 -7.71
C LYS A 577 12.93 -39.28 -7.15
N VAL A 578 13.99 -38.49 -7.29
CA VAL A 578 15.21 -38.64 -6.48
C VAL A 578 14.96 -37.97 -5.12
N ARG A 579 14.95 -38.77 -4.04
CA ARG A 579 14.93 -38.24 -2.67
C ARG A 579 16.32 -37.72 -2.30
N PRO A 580 16.49 -36.47 -1.86
CA PRO A 580 17.76 -36.00 -1.34
C PRO A 580 18.06 -36.68 0.01
N ALA A 581 19.33 -37.03 0.23
CA ALA A 581 19.82 -37.77 1.41
C ALA A 581 20.00 -36.90 2.68
N ARG A 582 19.38 -35.72 2.75
CA ARG A 582 19.41 -34.84 3.92
C ARG A 582 18.02 -34.22 4.12
N PRO A 583 17.48 -34.17 5.35
CA PRO A 583 16.37 -33.27 5.63
C PRO A 583 16.88 -31.86 5.38
N GLY A 584 16.33 -31.18 4.37
CA GLY A 584 16.54 -29.75 4.23
C GLY A 584 16.02 -29.08 5.49
N VAL A 585 16.83 -28.21 6.12
CA VAL A 585 16.30 -27.26 7.09
C VAL A 585 15.20 -26.50 6.36
N LYS A 586 13.93 -26.66 6.78
CA LYS A 586 12.83 -25.86 6.24
C LYS A 586 13.24 -24.40 6.43
N ALA A 587 13.29 -23.62 5.34
CA ALA A 587 13.58 -22.20 5.43
C ALA A 587 12.57 -21.54 6.37
N PHE A 588 13.03 -20.69 7.30
CA PHE A 588 12.14 -19.84 8.08
C PHE A 588 11.35 -18.94 7.10
N ASN A 589 10.02 -19.01 7.16
CA ASN A 589 9.15 -18.03 6.50
C ASN A 589 9.13 -16.77 7.37
N THR A 590 9.99 -15.80 7.08
CA THR A 590 9.99 -14.49 7.76
C THR A 590 8.83 -13.63 7.28
N GLU A 591 8.32 -12.72 8.12
CA GLU A 591 7.27 -11.78 7.68
C GLU A 591 7.76 -10.96 6.49
N THR A 592 9.03 -10.55 6.49
CA THR A 592 9.66 -9.83 5.38
C THR A 592 9.53 -10.56 4.04
N LYS A 593 9.77 -11.87 3.98
CA LYS A 593 9.61 -12.64 2.73
C LYS A 593 8.16 -12.70 2.30
N HIS A 594 7.23 -12.86 3.24
CA HIS A 594 5.81 -12.83 2.94
C HIS A 594 5.35 -11.45 2.45
N PHE A 595 5.82 -10.39 3.11
CA PHE A 595 5.58 -8.99 2.79
C PHE A 595 6.07 -8.64 1.38
N ASN A 596 7.32 -8.97 1.06
CA ASN A 596 7.89 -8.80 -0.28
C ASN A 596 7.10 -9.54 -1.35
N LEU A 597 6.72 -10.81 -1.10
CA LEU A 597 5.87 -11.56 -2.03
C LEU A 597 4.51 -10.90 -2.24
N GLN A 598 3.94 -10.32 -1.19
CA GLN A 598 2.68 -9.60 -1.29
C GLN A 598 2.84 -8.29 -2.06
N ILE A 599 3.88 -7.48 -1.82
CA ILE A 599 4.15 -6.28 -2.63
C ILE A 599 4.33 -6.65 -4.09
N VAL A 600 5.15 -7.65 -4.42
CA VAL A 600 5.32 -8.10 -5.82
C VAL A 600 3.98 -8.53 -6.42
N LYS A 601 3.12 -9.22 -5.65
CA LYS A 601 1.75 -9.52 -6.10
C LYS A 601 0.90 -8.28 -6.32
N ILE A 602 1.02 -7.24 -5.49
CA ILE A 602 0.36 -5.94 -5.69
C ILE A 602 0.84 -5.37 -7.02
N LEU A 603 2.15 -5.12 -7.16
CA LEU A 603 2.79 -4.55 -8.37
C LEU A 603 2.36 -5.28 -9.65
N ASN A 604 2.38 -6.62 -9.64
CA ASN A 604 1.99 -7.43 -10.78
C ASN A 604 0.47 -7.45 -11.06
N SER A 605 -0.38 -7.18 -10.06
CA SER A 605 -1.84 -7.25 -10.23
C SER A 605 -2.42 -5.99 -10.90
N TYR A 606 -1.72 -4.86 -10.85
CA TYR A 606 -2.22 -3.59 -11.41
C TYR A 606 -1.33 -3.02 -12.53
N THR A 607 -0.13 -3.55 -12.74
CA THR A 607 0.65 -3.27 -13.96
C THR A 607 0.00 -4.04 -15.10
N PRO A 608 -0.54 -3.37 -16.14
CA PRO A 608 -0.90 -4.07 -17.37
C PRO A 608 0.33 -4.87 -17.79
N ILE A 609 0.17 -6.15 -18.09
CA ILE A 609 1.20 -6.88 -18.83
C ILE A 609 1.24 -6.20 -20.20
N ASP A 610 2.00 -5.12 -20.32
CA ASP A 610 2.41 -4.65 -21.61
C ASP A 610 3.37 -5.71 -22.16
N ASP A 611 3.11 -6.13 -23.39
CA ASP A 611 3.95 -7.04 -24.18
C ASP A 611 5.41 -6.53 -24.37
N PHE A 612 5.75 -5.39 -23.76
CA PHE A 612 7.03 -4.70 -23.80
C PHE A 612 8.06 -5.19 -22.78
N GLU A 613 7.69 -6.06 -21.82
CA GLU A 613 8.68 -6.81 -21.04
C GLU A 613 9.33 -7.97 -21.84
N LYS A 614 9.59 -7.77 -23.14
CA LYS A 614 10.64 -8.54 -23.81
C LYS A 614 11.98 -8.00 -23.30
N ARG A 615 12.46 -8.59 -22.19
CA ARG A 615 13.88 -8.51 -21.80
C ARG A 615 14.71 -8.58 -23.07
N VAL A 616 15.54 -7.56 -23.31
CA VAL A 616 16.48 -7.55 -24.43
C VAL A 616 17.21 -8.89 -24.41
N THR A 617 16.97 -9.71 -25.43
CA THR A 617 17.44 -11.10 -25.41
C THR A 617 18.96 -11.12 -25.28
N SER A 618 19.49 -12.07 -24.51
CA SER A 618 20.94 -12.22 -24.31
C SER A 618 21.68 -12.38 -25.64
N SER A 619 20.99 -12.83 -26.70
CA SER A 619 21.47 -12.86 -28.08
C SER A 619 21.63 -11.47 -28.70
N PHE A 620 20.74 -10.50 -28.42
CA PHE A 620 20.86 -9.12 -28.90
C PHE A 620 22.02 -8.39 -28.21
N VAL A 621 22.15 -8.56 -26.88
CA VAL A 621 23.29 -8.01 -26.12
C VAL A 621 24.62 -8.57 -26.63
N ARG A 622 24.69 -9.90 -26.87
CA ARG A 622 25.88 -10.52 -27.47
C ARG A 622 26.16 -10.05 -28.90
N LYS A 623 25.13 -9.73 -29.68
CA LYS A 623 25.27 -9.20 -31.04
C LYS A 623 25.82 -7.77 -31.03
N VAL A 624 25.38 -6.93 -30.10
CA VAL A 624 25.93 -5.59 -29.87
C VAL A 624 27.36 -5.67 -29.34
N GLN A 625 27.65 -6.59 -28.42
CA GLN A 625 29.00 -6.82 -27.90
C GLN A 625 29.96 -7.36 -28.97
N SER A 626 29.51 -8.22 -29.90
CA SER A 626 30.37 -8.67 -31.02
C SER A 626 30.63 -7.55 -32.02
N LEU A 627 29.64 -6.71 -32.31
CA LEU A 627 29.81 -5.51 -33.15
C LEU A 627 30.77 -4.48 -32.52
N LEU A 628 30.87 -4.45 -31.20
CA LEU A 628 31.84 -3.62 -30.46
C LEU A 628 33.24 -4.26 -30.42
N HIS A 629 33.33 -5.60 -30.50
CA HIS A 629 34.60 -6.34 -30.49
C HIS A 629 35.28 -6.39 -31.86
N ASP A 630 34.53 -6.28 -32.97
CA ASP A 630 35.05 -6.21 -34.34
C ASP A 630 35.68 -4.83 -34.68
N ARG A 631 35.71 -3.90 -33.72
CA ARG A 631 36.54 -2.70 -33.80
C ARG A 631 37.96 -3.04 -33.34
N ASP A 632 38.75 -3.60 -34.25
CA ASP A 632 40.17 -3.82 -34.06
C ASP A 632 40.90 -2.52 -33.71
N GLY A 633 41.77 -2.63 -32.72
CA GLY A 633 42.21 -1.51 -31.89
C GLY A 633 43.29 -0.60 -32.49
N SER A 634 43.34 0.62 -31.96
CA SER A 634 44.60 1.16 -31.41
C SER A 634 44.36 2.41 -30.56
N THR A 635 45.05 2.44 -29.42
CA THR A 635 45.50 3.61 -28.63
C THR A 635 44.48 4.41 -27.81
N SER A 636 44.54 4.15 -26.49
CA SER A 636 44.75 5.10 -25.37
C SER A 636 43.93 6.40 -25.29
N GLN A 637 43.23 6.54 -24.15
CA GLN A 637 42.78 7.78 -23.48
C GLN A 637 42.16 8.87 -24.36
N LEU A 638 40.85 9.07 -24.21
CA LEU A 638 40.22 10.36 -24.44
C LEU A 638 39.35 10.70 -23.23
N MET A 639 39.95 11.40 -22.26
CA MET A 639 39.21 12.35 -21.43
C MET A 639 38.70 13.44 -22.37
N LEU A 640 37.41 13.78 -22.30
CA LEU A 640 36.91 14.98 -22.95
C LEU A 640 36.82 16.08 -21.89
N ASP A 641 37.80 16.98 -21.97
CA ASP A 641 37.80 18.27 -21.28
C ASP A 641 36.76 19.16 -21.96
N SER A 642 35.81 19.70 -21.20
CA SER A 642 34.67 20.46 -21.70
C SER A 642 34.81 21.98 -21.53
N ASP A 643 36.03 22.49 -21.68
CA ASP A 643 36.31 23.93 -21.70
C ASP A 643 36.57 24.42 -23.15
N TYR A 644 35.55 24.44 -24.02
CA TYR A 644 35.39 25.43 -25.11
C TYR A 644 34.01 25.28 -25.77
N ARG A 645 33.15 26.30 -25.66
CA ARG A 645 31.89 26.42 -26.41
C ARG A 645 32.10 27.34 -27.61
N PHE A 646 31.77 26.89 -28.82
CA PHE A 646 31.55 27.77 -29.96
C PHE A 646 30.05 28.07 -30.10
N GLN A 647 29.69 29.34 -30.14
CA GLN A 647 28.32 29.78 -30.39
C GLN A 647 28.09 29.83 -31.91
N VAL A 648 27.33 28.89 -32.46
CA VAL A 648 26.80 29.02 -33.82
C VAL A 648 25.42 29.65 -33.71
N THR A 649 25.31 30.91 -34.12
CA THR A 649 24.03 31.60 -34.22
C THR A 649 23.49 31.39 -35.63
N PHE A 650 22.40 30.64 -35.79
CA PHE A 650 21.64 30.66 -37.02
C PHE A 650 20.69 31.85 -36.98
N PRO A 651 20.79 32.83 -37.89
CA PRO A 651 19.81 33.91 -37.95
C PRO A 651 18.49 33.34 -38.45
N TYR A 652 17.52 33.21 -37.56
CA TYR A 652 16.13 33.00 -37.95
C TYR A 652 15.59 34.30 -38.55
N ARG A 653 15.47 34.33 -39.87
CA ARG A 653 14.67 35.33 -40.58
C ARG A 653 13.43 34.61 -41.10
N PRO A 654 12.22 34.88 -40.56
CA PRO A 654 11.02 34.31 -41.12
C PRO A 654 10.87 34.80 -42.57
N SER A 655 10.68 33.84 -43.48
CA SER A 655 10.37 34.14 -44.88
C SER A 655 8.97 34.76 -44.94
N SER A 656 8.80 35.86 -45.67
CA SER A 656 7.49 36.46 -45.93
C SER A 656 6.68 35.67 -46.98
N GLN A 657 7.18 34.52 -47.44
CA GLN A 657 6.53 33.68 -48.44
C GLN A 657 5.97 32.43 -47.77
N ALA A 658 4.66 32.22 -47.94
CA ALA A 658 4.00 30.99 -47.54
C ALA A 658 4.63 29.80 -48.29
N LEU A 659 4.80 28.67 -47.60
CA LEU A 659 5.37 27.42 -48.11
C LEU A 659 4.76 26.97 -49.45
N GLU A 660 3.49 27.34 -49.64
CA GLU A 660 2.63 27.04 -50.79
C GLU A 660 3.12 27.66 -52.11
N LEU A 661 3.94 28.72 -52.03
CA LEU A 661 4.46 29.47 -53.18
C LEU A 661 5.85 28.96 -53.62
N LEU A 662 6.47 28.03 -52.90
CA LEU A 662 7.77 27.47 -53.25
C LEU A 662 7.60 26.35 -54.29
N GLN A 663 8.13 26.56 -55.50
CA GLN A 663 8.35 25.48 -56.48
C GLN A 663 9.76 24.93 -56.31
N VAL A 664 9.86 23.62 -56.07
CA VAL A 664 11.14 22.91 -56.07
C VAL A 664 11.46 22.50 -57.52
N PRO A 665 12.56 23.00 -58.12
CA PRO A 665 12.92 22.66 -59.48
C PRO A 665 13.22 21.15 -59.63
N SER A 666 12.65 20.53 -60.66
CA SER A 666 12.78 19.08 -60.92
C SER A 666 14.22 18.61 -61.13
N SER A 667 15.13 19.53 -61.45
CA SER A 667 16.56 19.29 -61.63
C SER A 667 17.29 18.92 -60.33
N LEU A 668 16.69 19.12 -59.16
CA LEU A 668 17.33 18.84 -57.87
C LEU A 668 17.15 17.38 -57.40
N HIS A 669 16.32 16.57 -58.08
CA HIS A 669 16.14 15.15 -57.82
C HIS A 669 15.85 14.77 -56.34
N LEU A 670 15.13 15.62 -55.61
CA LEU A 670 14.79 15.41 -54.19
C LEU A 670 13.53 14.54 -54.04
N GLY A 671 13.65 13.25 -54.33
CA GLY A 671 12.53 12.29 -54.37
C GLY A 671 11.86 11.97 -53.03
N PHE A 672 12.39 12.46 -51.90
CA PHE A 672 11.82 12.27 -50.56
C PHE A 672 10.85 13.39 -50.15
N LEU A 673 10.79 14.50 -50.90
CA LEU A 673 9.84 15.58 -50.66
C LEU A 673 8.58 15.32 -51.47
N THR A 674 7.52 14.87 -50.79
CA THR A 674 6.17 14.78 -51.36
C THR A 674 5.38 16.01 -50.92
N ARG A 675 4.85 16.77 -51.88
CA ARG A 675 3.90 17.87 -51.57
C ARG A 675 2.57 17.21 -51.20
N ILE A 676 2.23 17.21 -49.91
CA ILE A 676 0.95 16.71 -49.38
C ILE A 676 -0.12 17.76 -49.64
#